data_AF-A0A358NCE5-F1
#
_entry.id   AF-A0A358NCE5-F1
#
_cell.length_a   1.000
_cell.length_b   1.000
_cell.length_c   1.000
_cell.angle_alpha   90.00
_cell.angle_beta   90.00
_cell.angle_gamma   90.00
#
_symmetry.space_group_name_H-M   'P 1'
#
loop_
_entity.id
_entity.type
_entity.pdbx_description
1 polymer ?
#
loop_
_entity_poly.entity_id
_entity_poly.type
_entity_poly.pdbx_seq_one_letter_code
_entity_poly.pdbx_strand_id
1 'polypeptide(L)'
;MRFLSHHRRFEQKTRLSRGGRKYGHSKFEFLSSSNGFARDWVWLLALVSLWFSAGIVLAQPPGTTPNRDVFSQQQDGVDASGLPIRAFMFLSESDNVVLMPGLSWEEFERLSNPDSVVDSNQQLFSFQSIAVKGEVEAERFEGEVSLGILVAPSQGQWIRIPLQMGNFHRLKAPDITGVENYFMTLTSDGSGHLLLVKTDQQQEVKLRMEVSARVVSSTVAKTLDFKLPSAPSKVDLTVGAVGVEGEIVGRGDEVLQTKVVQAIGTNFQIESGGGNYSLRWGSSSRTKDDTALLEVESRINVRWDSPQDPLIADFLLTVENVRGSIDSFQLRLPPGAVVLDSLRLGDSGRTIDLGEPVQGRDEEIRDVIIPEAERGSRIDLSFELQLPNDNASESSPLDFHVAEVVGSLRHKGVIAVETGGDYRLRWLSSPWVDRVIGELGEDAVNSGRTYEFRFERASFELPLYLGEKGRQLRMTSNSILDVYDAAASLEMTISINGQVSKGLLQFNDAGWQIREIQDSETGELLDLFEEDDRFLNMRNVGNGDLSQIRILAELQLSPENGDVGFYLPTVTDVEGAARVQKATLDIKSTGRSMLVVDLAASVGLTRGIVAGADVSVGKSSTMSYQIQTQEKRPKVVGALVAQPPRISLASEATIELSGNQLRTDVDWTVTSSLDLEGRLFVRIPDASSPATLDASSPATLNENGDAMGSAALEGESNETSTLDDAEDISGPDKETIDPDLEEPWVVSVNGAPAKLKHVDGDRYELISERLAMNAMAITWRRVQDLNAAGGDGAVISVPLPSPGILDVTIRGSMGVTLRGDQGFDLVSADRQRRKRLDLVTFPRDPLSLKLLSRLTSQEELTVQKTVLRTVVGRNLRHESVYAKVQGGGRFQVGLPSNAADVSVQAFIDGKQGTVRREENTLVVLLPNDREAHVVDLQVWIGHETPASFANVKPLLRLPFGVGRVYWQIVAPSDGHVLWASPTLGRSMSWRFDRWKLYRQPSHDDLRLLQLVDATSIAMPPGNRYLYIGSDLRSFEVVIVSRVVLWVLIGSVVLLAAGVLTNFPKSRHPLTAVVLAVMFGGLLAIAPDAAVLAGQFGIIALVLVVVMIAVRALVSPAKNGRVFSSSVVAVDQTRPPSTRSLMPAIAADPAGSAAEVLPEPAPTEVTT
;
A
#
# COMPACT_ATOMS: atom_id res chain seq x y z
N MET A 1 35.00 36.63 -56.16
CA MET A 1 35.91 37.66 -56.73
C MET A 1 37.24 37.58 -55.99
N ARG A 2 38.36 37.33 -56.71
CA ARG A 2 39.79 37.73 -56.45
C ARG A 2 40.40 37.47 -55.04
N PHE A 3 41.59 36.90 -54.78
CA PHE A 3 42.81 36.38 -55.43
C PHE A 3 43.51 35.52 -54.30
N LEU A 4 44.02 34.29 -54.51
CA LEU A 4 45.44 33.91 -54.82
C LEU A 4 46.48 34.53 -53.86
N SER A 5 47.53 33.86 -53.34
CA SER A 5 48.33 32.70 -53.75
C SER A 5 49.36 32.34 -52.66
N HIS A 6 49.89 31.10 -52.59
CA HIS A 6 51.34 30.84 -52.76
C HIS A 6 51.77 29.36 -52.73
N HIS A 7 52.89 29.16 -53.43
CA HIS A 7 53.59 27.94 -53.83
C HIS A 7 54.67 27.46 -52.84
N ARG A 8 55.10 26.21 -53.08
CA ARG A 8 56.33 25.49 -52.64
C ARG A 8 57.64 26.29 -52.57
N ARG A 9 58.51 25.92 -51.61
CA ARG A 9 60.00 25.72 -51.63
C ARG A 9 60.47 25.62 -50.16
N PHE A 10 61.58 25.02 -49.72
CA PHE A 10 62.59 24.06 -50.17
C PHE A 10 63.41 23.67 -48.90
N GLU A 11 64.07 22.50 -48.91
CA GLU A 11 65.35 22.17 -48.23
C GLU A 11 65.55 21.97 -46.70
N GLN A 12 65.97 20.73 -46.37
CA GLN A 12 67.21 20.30 -45.67
C GLN A 12 67.53 20.70 -44.20
N LYS A 13 67.57 19.69 -43.32
CA LYS A 13 68.78 19.10 -42.66
C LYS A 13 68.39 18.20 -41.46
N THR A 14 68.52 16.87 -41.61
CA THR A 14 69.55 15.96 -41.00
C THR A 14 69.52 15.86 -39.46
N ARG A 15 69.04 14.74 -38.89
CA ARG A 15 69.74 13.46 -38.58
C ARG A 15 70.77 13.52 -37.44
N LEU A 16 70.57 12.63 -36.46
CA LEU A 16 71.56 11.72 -35.83
C LEU A 16 70.73 10.67 -35.04
N SER A 17 70.47 9.44 -35.47
CA SER A 17 71.29 8.30 -35.92
C SER A 17 72.05 7.56 -34.81
N ARG A 18 71.44 6.46 -34.32
CA ARG A 18 72.01 5.11 -34.09
C ARG A 18 70.90 4.26 -33.47
N GLY A 19 70.62 3.01 -33.81
CA GLY A 19 71.21 2.00 -34.68
C GLY A 19 70.39 0.73 -34.41
N GLY A 20 70.07 -0.04 -35.44
CA GLY A 20 69.04 -1.09 -35.35
C GLY A 20 69.52 -2.47 -34.87
N ARG A 21 68.53 -3.36 -34.88
CA ARG A 21 68.55 -4.82 -35.13
C ARG A 21 68.98 -5.79 -34.01
N LYS A 22 67.93 -6.49 -33.54
CA LYS A 22 67.66 -7.95 -33.69
C LYS A 22 68.37 -8.99 -32.80
N TYR A 23 67.50 -9.75 -32.13
CA TYR A 23 67.53 -11.19 -31.76
C TYR A 23 68.60 -11.73 -30.80
N GLY A 24 68.15 -12.46 -29.77
CA GLY A 24 68.86 -13.64 -29.27
C GLY A 24 68.91 -13.83 -27.74
N HIS A 25 68.01 -14.69 -27.24
CA HIS A 25 68.18 -15.68 -26.16
C HIS A 25 68.96 -15.39 -24.86
N SER A 26 68.21 -15.53 -23.75
CA SER A 26 68.51 -16.27 -22.50
C SER A 26 69.78 -15.98 -21.68
N LYS A 27 69.61 -15.64 -20.39
CA LYS A 27 69.69 -16.53 -19.19
C LYS A 27 70.28 -15.80 -17.94
N PHE A 28 69.79 -16.22 -16.75
CA PHE A 28 70.22 -15.95 -15.35
C PHE A 28 69.77 -14.62 -14.70
N GLU A 29 68.89 -14.59 -13.69
CA GLU A 29 69.06 -14.93 -12.24
C GLU A 29 70.24 -14.18 -11.60
N PHE A 30 70.21 -13.54 -10.43
CA PHE A 30 69.35 -13.49 -9.24
C PHE A 30 69.74 -12.19 -8.49
N LEU A 31 68.82 -11.52 -7.76
CA LEU A 31 69.05 -10.92 -6.42
C LEU A 31 67.88 -10.00 -5.99
N SER A 32 67.04 -10.56 -5.12
CA SER A 32 66.64 -10.00 -3.82
C SER A 32 66.32 -8.49 -3.73
N SER A 33 65.04 -8.16 -3.57
CA SER A 33 64.59 -7.47 -2.35
C SER A 33 63.11 -7.74 -2.07
N SER A 34 62.81 -7.89 -0.80
CA SER A 34 61.54 -8.25 -0.17
C SER A 34 60.38 -7.33 -0.56
N ASN A 35 59.33 -7.89 -1.17
CA ASN A 35 57.90 -7.55 -0.97
C ASN A 35 56.98 -8.31 -1.95
N GLY A 36 57.15 -9.64 -2.08
CA GLY A 36 56.38 -10.48 -3.02
C GLY A 36 54.93 -10.76 -2.59
N PHE A 37 54.60 -10.67 -1.30
CA PHE A 37 53.30 -11.14 -0.80
C PHE A 37 52.10 -10.24 -1.19
N ALA A 38 52.32 -8.94 -1.41
CA ALA A 38 51.24 -8.02 -1.81
C ALA A 38 50.94 -8.09 -3.32
N ARG A 39 51.96 -8.39 -4.14
CA ARG A 39 51.82 -8.40 -5.61
C ARG A 39 51.13 -9.66 -6.12
N ASP A 40 51.39 -10.81 -5.51
CA ASP A 40 50.74 -12.07 -5.88
C ASP A 40 49.27 -12.12 -5.44
N TRP A 41 48.92 -11.44 -4.35
CA TRP A 41 47.52 -11.23 -3.95
C TRP A 41 46.75 -10.32 -4.89
N VAL A 42 47.37 -9.25 -5.40
CA VAL A 42 46.74 -8.34 -6.37
C VAL A 42 46.55 -9.04 -7.72
N TRP A 43 47.47 -9.89 -8.15
CA TRP A 43 47.30 -10.67 -9.38
C TRP A 43 46.24 -11.77 -9.23
N LEU A 44 46.12 -12.42 -8.06
CA LEU A 44 45.09 -13.42 -7.82
C LEU A 44 43.70 -12.78 -7.64
N LEU A 45 43.62 -11.61 -6.99
CA LEU A 45 42.40 -10.77 -6.96
C LEU A 45 42.03 -10.23 -8.33
N ALA A 46 43.00 -9.83 -9.16
CA ALA A 46 42.76 -9.35 -10.52
C ALA A 46 42.30 -10.48 -11.46
N LEU A 47 42.79 -11.70 -11.27
CA LEU A 47 42.44 -12.85 -12.12
C LEU A 47 41.09 -13.46 -11.70
N VAL A 48 40.76 -13.43 -10.41
CA VAL A 48 39.42 -13.75 -9.89
C VAL A 48 38.40 -12.67 -10.28
N SER A 49 38.77 -11.39 -10.26
CA SER A 49 37.87 -10.31 -10.70
C SER A 49 37.68 -10.27 -12.23
N LEU A 50 38.65 -10.74 -13.02
CA LEU A 50 38.51 -10.92 -14.47
C LEU A 50 37.67 -12.15 -14.90
N TRP A 51 37.53 -13.17 -14.04
CA TRP A 51 36.68 -14.33 -14.34
C TRP A 51 35.26 -14.21 -13.79
N PHE A 52 35.07 -13.40 -12.74
CA PHE A 52 33.74 -13.01 -12.28
C PHE A 52 33.07 -11.89 -13.11
N SER A 53 33.76 -11.36 -14.11
CA SER A 53 33.23 -10.34 -15.03
C SER A 53 32.51 -10.91 -16.26
N ALA A 54 32.38 -12.23 -16.38
CA ALA A 54 31.39 -12.84 -17.29
C ALA A 54 30.06 -13.07 -16.54
N GLY A 55 29.34 -11.98 -16.27
CA GLY A 55 27.92 -12.03 -15.91
C GLY A 55 27.54 -11.75 -14.46
N ILE A 56 28.40 -11.16 -13.62
CA ILE A 56 27.88 -10.35 -12.51
C ILE A 56 27.72 -8.93 -13.02
N VAL A 57 26.49 -8.59 -13.41
CA VAL A 57 26.04 -7.20 -13.29
C VAL A 57 26.03 -6.94 -11.79
N LEU A 58 27.10 -6.31 -11.28
CA LEU A 58 27.09 -5.76 -9.93
C LEU A 58 26.04 -4.65 -9.98
N ALA A 59 24.82 -4.97 -9.55
CA ALA A 59 23.85 -3.94 -9.21
C ALA A 59 24.55 -2.99 -8.23
N GLN A 60 24.54 -1.70 -8.58
CA GLN A 60 25.10 -0.68 -7.70
C GLN A 60 24.37 -0.77 -6.36
N PRO A 61 25.08 -0.73 -5.21
CA PRO A 61 24.40 -0.55 -3.94
C PRO A 61 23.51 0.70 -4.03
N PRO A 62 22.30 0.68 -3.44
CA PRO A 62 21.34 1.77 -3.60
C PRO A 62 22.01 3.11 -3.26
N GLY A 63 21.95 4.07 -4.19
CA GLY A 63 22.48 5.43 -3.99
C GLY A 63 23.93 5.70 -4.43
N THR A 64 24.56 4.85 -5.25
CA THR A 64 25.89 5.16 -5.83
C THR A 64 25.85 5.31 -7.36
N THR A 65 26.42 6.40 -7.89
CA THR A 65 26.45 6.70 -9.33
C THR A 65 27.59 5.97 -10.07
N PRO A 66 27.45 5.68 -11.38
CA PRO A 66 28.42 4.87 -12.14
C PRO A 66 29.77 5.58 -12.34
N ASN A 67 30.86 4.80 -12.38
CA ASN A 67 32.20 5.34 -12.67
C ASN A 67 32.26 5.87 -14.12
N ARG A 68 32.70 7.12 -14.30
CA ARG A 68 32.73 7.86 -15.58
C ARG A 68 33.65 7.28 -16.66
N ASP A 69 34.51 6.31 -16.32
CA ASP A 69 35.51 5.77 -17.24
C ASP A 69 34.99 4.72 -18.24
N VAL A 70 33.75 4.21 -18.07
CA VAL A 70 33.16 3.20 -18.98
C VAL A 70 32.62 3.81 -20.29
N PHE A 71 32.46 5.14 -20.37
CA PHE A 71 31.88 5.84 -21.52
C PHE A 71 32.92 6.46 -22.46
N SER A 72 34.18 6.06 -22.39
CA SER A 72 35.28 6.68 -23.16
C SER A 72 35.26 6.39 -24.67
N GLN A 73 34.21 5.74 -25.22
CA GLN A 73 33.99 5.62 -26.66
C GLN A 73 32.62 6.11 -27.15
N GLN A 74 31.84 6.81 -26.33
CA GLN A 74 30.48 7.21 -26.68
C GLN A 74 30.38 8.72 -26.87
N GLN A 75 30.68 9.15 -28.09
CA GLN A 75 30.27 10.46 -28.58
C GLN A 75 29.00 10.22 -29.40
N ASP A 76 27.88 10.78 -28.94
CA ASP A 76 26.60 10.86 -29.65
C ASP A 76 25.82 9.55 -29.94
N GLY A 77 25.56 8.71 -28.92
CA GLY A 77 24.34 7.86 -28.89
C GLY A 77 24.12 6.88 -30.06
N VAL A 78 25.20 6.34 -30.65
CA VAL A 78 25.15 5.46 -31.81
C VAL A 78 25.99 4.21 -31.58
N ASP A 79 25.41 3.05 -31.83
CA ASP A 79 26.06 1.72 -31.78
C ASP A 79 27.17 1.63 -32.84
N ALA A 80 28.06 0.63 -32.74
CA ALA A 80 29.10 0.35 -33.74
C ALA A 80 28.60 0.12 -35.18
N SER A 81 27.28 0.08 -35.40
CA SER A 81 26.60 -0.03 -36.70
C SER A 81 25.70 1.16 -37.07
N GLY A 82 25.73 2.29 -36.35
CA GLY A 82 25.05 3.51 -36.83
C GLY A 82 23.57 3.68 -36.46
N LEU A 83 22.98 2.81 -35.62
CA LEU A 83 21.55 2.86 -35.30
C LEU A 83 21.30 3.40 -33.88
N PRO A 84 20.35 4.33 -33.69
CA PRO A 84 20.02 4.84 -32.35
C PRO A 84 19.07 3.87 -31.61
N ILE A 85 19.48 3.39 -30.44
CA ILE A 85 18.66 2.56 -29.55
C ILE A 85 17.55 3.42 -28.94
N ARG A 86 16.27 3.12 -29.27
CA ARG A 86 15.10 3.90 -28.81
C ARG A 86 14.39 3.33 -27.58
N ALA A 87 14.61 2.07 -27.24
CA ALA A 87 13.97 1.39 -26.12
C ALA A 87 14.76 0.15 -25.68
N PHE A 88 14.63 -0.18 -24.39
CA PHE A 88 15.10 -1.39 -23.75
C PHE A 88 13.90 -2.29 -23.42
N MET A 89 14.02 -3.57 -23.71
CA MET A 89 12.96 -4.54 -23.47
C MET A 89 13.30 -5.30 -22.18
N PHE A 90 12.46 -5.15 -21.17
CA PHE A 90 12.57 -5.85 -19.89
C PHE A 90 11.49 -6.92 -19.78
N LEU A 91 11.74 -7.91 -18.93
CA LEU A 91 10.74 -8.87 -18.51
C LEU A 91 10.33 -8.50 -17.08
N SER A 92 9.03 -8.41 -16.81
CA SER A 92 8.55 -8.29 -15.43
C SER A 92 8.78 -9.61 -14.68
N GLU A 93 8.62 -9.62 -13.35
CA GLU A 93 8.65 -10.86 -12.55
C GLU A 93 7.59 -11.90 -13.00
N SER A 94 6.60 -11.48 -13.78
CA SER A 94 5.55 -12.32 -14.37
C SER A 94 5.83 -12.73 -15.82
N ASP A 95 7.05 -12.51 -16.31
CA ASP A 95 7.49 -12.80 -17.68
C ASP A 95 6.76 -12.00 -18.79
N ASN A 96 6.11 -10.90 -18.41
CA ASN A 96 5.53 -9.97 -19.38
C ASN A 96 6.61 -9.07 -19.96
N VAL A 97 6.59 -8.91 -21.28
CA VAL A 97 7.49 -8.00 -21.98
C VAL A 97 7.08 -6.57 -21.67
N VAL A 98 7.88 -5.90 -20.84
CA VAL A 98 7.74 -4.49 -20.51
C VAL A 98 8.75 -3.70 -21.33
N LEU A 99 8.23 -2.88 -22.24
CA LEU A 99 9.04 -2.04 -23.09
C LEU A 99 9.33 -0.73 -22.34
N MET A 100 10.58 -0.52 -21.97
CA MET A 100 11.03 0.69 -21.32
C MET A 100 11.75 1.57 -22.34
N PRO A 101 11.34 2.82 -22.55
CA PRO A 101 12.01 3.69 -23.51
C PRO A 101 13.47 3.90 -23.12
N GLY A 102 14.33 4.17 -24.11
CA GLY A 102 15.74 4.48 -23.90
C GLY A 102 15.86 5.87 -23.30
N LEU A 103 15.60 5.97 -21.99
CA LEU A 103 15.66 7.20 -21.21
C LEU A 103 17.02 7.26 -20.51
N SER A 104 17.57 8.46 -20.37
CA SER A 104 18.74 8.63 -19.52
C SER A 104 18.34 8.41 -18.06
N TRP A 105 19.32 8.09 -17.20
CA TRP A 105 19.07 7.90 -15.77
C TRP A 105 18.39 9.13 -15.14
N GLU A 106 18.79 10.33 -15.56
CA GLU A 106 18.22 11.60 -15.10
C GLU A 106 16.75 11.75 -15.53
N GLU A 107 16.39 11.25 -16.70
CA GLU A 107 15.02 11.34 -17.23
C GLU A 107 14.11 10.27 -16.63
N PHE A 108 14.65 9.09 -16.29
CA PHE A 108 13.96 8.05 -15.53
C PHE A 108 13.69 8.49 -14.07
N GLU A 109 14.70 9.05 -13.40
CA GLU A 109 14.57 9.57 -12.03
C GLU A 109 13.51 10.67 -11.96
N ARG A 110 13.51 11.61 -12.92
CA ARG A 110 12.52 12.68 -13.08
C ARG A 110 11.08 12.18 -13.26
N LEU A 111 10.89 11.04 -13.92
CA LEU A 111 9.56 10.44 -14.14
C LEU A 111 9.11 9.56 -12.96
N SER A 112 10.05 8.97 -12.22
CA SER A 112 9.78 8.07 -11.10
C SER A 112 9.49 8.78 -9.78
N ASN A 113 10.00 10.00 -9.58
CA ASN A 113 9.69 10.86 -8.43
C ASN A 113 9.25 12.25 -8.91
N PRO A 114 7.95 12.46 -9.20
CA PRO A 114 7.45 13.79 -9.57
C PRO A 114 7.63 14.83 -8.44
N ASP A 115 7.73 14.39 -7.17
CA ASP A 115 7.87 15.28 -6.01
C ASP A 115 9.33 15.57 -5.61
N SER A 116 10.34 14.85 -6.11
CA SER A 116 11.74 15.00 -5.67
C SER A 116 12.57 16.04 -6.44
N VAL A 117 11.94 16.81 -7.35
CA VAL A 117 12.64 17.80 -8.19
C VAL A 117 12.73 19.19 -7.54
N VAL A 118 12.25 19.37 -6.30
CA VAL A 118 12.21 20.71 -5.69
C VAL A 118 13.56 21.18 -5.10
N ASP A 119 14.49 20.31 -4.71
CA ASP A 119 15.60 20.75 -3.83
C ASP A 119 17.06 20.49 -4.26
N SER A 120 17.34 20.18 -5.54
CA SER A 120 18.74 20.14 -6.02
C SER A 120 18.91 20.82 -7.38
N ASN A 121 18.81 22.14 -7.36
CA ASN A 121 19.01 23.03 -8.50
C ASN A 121 20.51 23.33 -8.72
N GLN A 122 21.08 22.88 -9.85
CA GLN A 122 21.68 23.89 -10.72
C GLN A 122 20.50 24.59 -11.39
N GLN A 123 20.07 25.71 -10.81
CA GLN A 123 18.93 26.47 -11.30
C GLN A 123 19.33 27.04 -12.68
N LEU A 124 19.07 26.28 -13.74
CA LEU A 124 19.47 26.64 -15.12
C LEU A 124 18.75 27.90 -15.61
N PHE A 125 17.69 28.33 -14.93
CA PHE A 125 17.03 29.60 -15.15
C PHE A 125 16.38 30.12 -13.85
N SER A 126 16.20 31.43 -13.73
CA SER A 126 15.41 32.06 -12.67
C SER A 126 14.58 33.23 -13.22
N PHE A 127 13.34 33.35 -12.75
CA PHE A 127 12.48 34.49 -13.07
C PHE A 127 12.88 35.68 -12.20
N GLN A 128 13.20 36.81 -12.83
CA GLN A 128 13.68 38.01 -12.15
C GLN A 128 12.56 39.01 -11.89
N SER A 129 11.68 39.20 -12.88
CA SER A 129 10.53 40.09 -12.75
C SER A 129 9.44 39.74 -13.75
N ILE A 130 8.20 40.06 -13.39
CA ILE A 130 7.02 39.93 -14.25
C ILE A 130 6.27 41.25 -14.22
N ALA A 131 5.91 41.78 -15.39
CA ALA A 131 5.03 42.92 -15.50
C ALA A 131 3.86 42.58 -16.43
N VAL A 132 2.63 42.78 -15.94
CA VAL A 132 1.42 42.61 -16.73
C VAL A 132 0.75 43.98 -16.86
N LYS A 133 0.47 44.41 -18.08
CA LYS A 133 -0.22 45.67 -18.35
C LYS A 133 -1.34 45.45 -19.33
N GLY A 134 -2.54 45.91 -19.01
CA GLY A 134 -3.63 45.79 -19.98
C GLY A 134 -4.93 46.39 -19.52
N GLU A 135 -5.93 46.22 -20.36
CA GLU A 135 -7.25 46.77 -20.17
C GLU A 135 -8.28 45.65 -20.21
N VAL A 136 -9.34 45.79 -19.42
CA VAL A 136 -10.49 44.91 -19.47
C VAL A 136 -11.63 45.61 -20.18
N GLU A 137 -12.02 45.04 -21.31
CA GLU A 137 -13.20 45.45 -22.07
C GLU A 137 -14.23 44.30 -22.07
N ALA A 138 -15.45 44.60 -21.64
CA ALA A 138 -16.55 43.63 -21.48
C ALA A 138 -16.19 42.40 -20.62
N GLU A 139 -15.89 41.25 -21.24
CA GLU A 139 -15.57 39.94 -20.63
C GLU A 139 -14.16 39.43 -21.00
N ARG A 140 -13.33 40.30 -21.57
CA ARG A 140 -12.00 39.94 -22.04
C ARG A 140 -10.97 40.92 -21.52
N PHE A 141 -9.90 40.37 -20.97
CA PHE A 141 -8.67 41.10 -20.73
C PHE A 141 -7.82 41.05 -22.00
N GLU A 142 -7.33 42.19 -22.46
CA GLU A 142 -6.30 42.28 -23.49
C GLU A 142 -5.14 43.12 -22.97
N GLY A 143 -3.93 42.60 -23.13
CA GLY A 143 -2.76 43.25 -22.57
C GLY A 143 -1.46 42.62 -22.97
N GLU A 144 -0.42 43.04 -22.29
CA GLU A 144 0.95 42.67 -22.53
C GLU A 144 1.57 42.12 -21.24
N VAL A 145 2.29 41.02 -21.39
CA VAL A 145 3.09 40.41 -20.33
C VAL A 145 4.56 40.50 -20.71
N SER A 146 5.35 41.11 -19.83
CA SER A 146 6.80 41.23 -19.94
C SER A 146 7.47 40.42 -18.82
N LEU A 147 8.42 39.56 -19.15
CA LEU A 147 9.18 38.75 -18.19
C LEU A 147 10.68 39.00 -18.36
N GLY A 148 11.39 39.15 -17.24
CA GLY A 148 12.84 39.05 -17.17
C GLY A 148 13.26 37.69 -16.64
N ILE A 149 14.07 36.95 -17.41
CA ILE A 149 14.49 35.59 -17.08
C ILE A 149 16.01 35.50 -17.18
N LEU A 150 16.68 35.14 -16.09
CA LEU A 150 18.12 34.90 -16.11
C LEU A 150 18.35 33.43 -16.47
N VAL A 151 19.07 33.16 -17.56
CA VAL A 151 19.32 31.80 -18.07
C VAL A 151 20.81 31.48 -17.99
N ALA A 152 21.16 30.34 -17.40
CA ALA A 152 22.53 29.85 -17.26
C ALA A 152 23.06 29.23 -18.57
N PRO A 153 24.38 29.06 -18.74
CA PRO A 153 24.97 28.42 -19.91
C PRO A 153 24.43 26.99 -20.10
N SER A 154 23.85 26.74 -21.26
CA SER A 154 23.14 25.49 -21.60
C SER A 154 24.03 24.36 -22.12
N GLN A 155 25.34 24.60 -22.29
CA GLN A 155 26.32 23.63 -22.82
C GLN A 155 25.86 22.91 -24.10
N GLY A 156 25.15 23.61 -24.99
CA GLY A 156 24.63 23.03 -26.22
C GLY A 156 23.24 22.37 -26.13
N GLN A 157 22.63 22.27 -24.95
CA GLN A 157 21.30 21.70 -24.74
C GLN A 157 20.19 22.78 -24.73
N TRP A 158 18.93 22.36 -24.88
CA TRP A 158 17.77 23.26 -24.78
C TRP A 158 17.27 23.31 -23.33
N ILE A 159 17.28 24.49 -22.73
CA ILE A 159 16.69 24.74 -21.40
C ILE A 159 15.20 24.97 -21.58
N ARG A 160 14.38 24.17 -20.88
CA ARG A 160 12.92 24.26 -20.89
C ARG A 160 12.44 25.14 -19.73
N ILE A 161 11.81 26.27 -20.06
CA ILE A 161 11.37 27.30 -19.11
C ILE A 161 9.83 27.36 -19.14
N PRO A 162 9.13 26.75 -18.16
CA PRO A 162 7.67 26.74 -18.10
C PRO A 162 7.16 28.09 -17.58
N LEU A 163 6.28 28.75 -18.33
CA LEU A 163 5.75 30.06 -17.97
C LEU A 163 4.46 30.00 -17.14
N GLN A 164 3.84 28.82 -16.96
CA GLN A 164 2.64 28.59 -16.12
C GLN A 164 1.38 29.44 -16.46
N MET A 165 1.43 30.21 -17.54
CA MET A 165 0.40 31.14 -18.01
C MET A 165 -0.69 30.45 -18.86
N GLY A 166 -1.32 29.39 -18.34
CA GLY A 166 -2.31 28.59 -19.06
C GLY A 166 -3.61 29.32 -19.43
N ASN A 167 -3.96 30.39 -18.70
CA ASN A 167 -5.15 31.20 -18.94
C ASN A 167 -4.92 32.41 -19.87
N PHE A 168 -3.66 32.69 -20.23
CA PHE A 168 -3.30 33.76 -21.15
C PHE A 168 -3.08 33.21 -22.56
N HIS A 169 -3.91 33.62 -23.52
CA HIS A 169 -3.81 33.22 -24.91
C HIS A 169 -3.07 34.30 -25.71
N ARG A 170 -1.98 33.93 -26.39
CA ARG A 170 -1.17 34.87 -27.20
C ARG A 170 -1.96 35.41 -28.40
N LEU A 171 -1.91 36.72 -28.59
CA LEU A 171 -2.52 37.42 -29.73
C LEU A 171 -1.55 37.56 -30.91
N LYS A 172 -0.25 37.68 -30.63
CA LYS A 172 0.83 37.79 -31.63
C LYS A 172 2.00 36.87 -31.29
N ALA A 173 2.95 36.76 -32.22
CA ALA A 173 4.22 36.12 -31.94
C ALA A 173 4.94 36.86 -30.80
N PRO A 174 5.62 36.12 -29.89
CA PRO A 174 6.39 36.75 -28.81
C PRO A 174 7.58 37.53 -29.36
N ASP A 175 7.93 38.61 -28.67
CA ASP A 175 9.20 39.29 -28.88
C ASP A 175 10.17 38.84 -27.78
N ILE A 176 11.28 38.23 -28.19
CA ILE A 176 12.30 37.67 -27.30
C ILE A 176 13.63 38.32 -27.63
N THR A 177 14.22 38.94 -26.63
CA THR A 177 15.53 39.62 -26.74
C THR A 177 16.50 39.05 -25.71
N GLY A 178 17.79 39.11 -26.02
CA GLY A 178 18.85 38.58 -25.15
C GLY A 178 19.24 37.13 -25.42
N VAL A 179 18.68 36.46 -26.44
CA VAL A 179 19.15 35.15 -26.91
C VAL A 179 18.81 34.92 -28.39
N GLU A 180 19.71 34.28 -29.13
CA GLU A 180 19.53 34.00 -30.56
C GLU A 180 18.76 32.71 -30.84
N ASN A 181 19.01 31.66 -30.04
CA ASN A 181 18.37 30.35 -30.21
C ASN A 181 17.24 30.18 -29.20
N TYR A 182 16.01 30.48 -29.64
CA TYR A 182 14.80 30.30 -28.85
C TYR A 182 13.68 29.64 -29.66
N PHE A 183 12.77 28.99 -28.94
CA PHE A 183 11.53 28.48 -29.50
C PHE A 183 10.46 28.47 -28.42
N MET A 184 9.23 28.90 -28.71
CA MET A 184 8.13 28.86 -27.73
C MET A 184 6.97 28.01 -28.25
N THR A 185 6.54 27.07 -27.41
CA THR A 185 5.43 26.14 -27.66
C THR A 185 4.44 26.14 -26.48
N LEU A 186 3.36 25.37 -26.59
CA LEU A 186 2.48 25.06 -25.47
C LEU A 186 2.95 23.76 -24.79
N THR A 187 2.70 23.67 -23.49
CA THR A 187 2.89 22.45 -22.69
C THR A 187 1.77 21.43 -22.98
N SER A 188 2.09 20.14 -22.95
CA SER A 188 1.14 19.06 -23.23
C SER A 188 0.16 18.79 -22.09
N ASP A 189 0.47 19.25 -20.87
CA ASP A 189 -0.34 19.12 -19.66
C ASP A 189 -1.37 20.26 -19.50
N GLY A 190 -1.39 21.23 -20.41
CA GLY A 190 -2.28 22.39 -20.36
C GLY A 190 -1.85 23.46 -19.34
N SER A 191 -0.66 23.37 -18.74
CA SER A 191 -0.15 24.35 -17.77
C SER A 191 0.19 25.71 -18.38
N GLY A 192 0.30 25.80 -19.71
CA GLY A 192 0.43 27.05 -20.47
C GLY A 192 1.62 27.07 -21.43
N HIS A 193 2.29 28.22 -21.55
CA HIS A 193 3.38 28.44 -22.49
C HIS A 193 4.72 27.86 -21.98
N LEU A 194 5.51 27.31 -22.90
CA LEU A 194 6.83 26.74 -22.68
C LEU A 194 7.85 27.44 -23.57
N LEU A 195 8.80 28.13 -22.96
CA LEU A 195 9.93 28.76 -23.66
C LEU A 195 11.14 27.81 -23.63
N LEU A 196 11.66 27.45 -24.80
CA LEU A 196 12.92 26.73 -24.94
C LEU A 196 14.01 27.71 -25.35
N VAL A 197 15.12 27.72 -24.60
CA VAL A 197 16.25 28.62 -24.82
C VAL A 197 17.55 27.82 -24.88
N LYS A 198 18.44 28.19 -25.79
CA LYS A 198 19.80 27.66 -25.86
C LYS A 198 20.79 28.81 -25.90
N THR A 199 21.68 28.86 -24.90
CA THR A 199 22.73 29.89 -24.76
C THR A 199 24.03 29.27 -24.29
N ASP A 200 25.17 29.76 -24.79
CA ASP A 200 26.50 29.27 -24.38
C ASP A 200 27.09 30.08 -23.21
N GLN A 201 26.43 31.17 -22.81
CA GLN A 201 26.81 32.04 -21.70
C GLN A 201 25.59 32.42 -20.86
N GLN A 202 25.81 32.84 -19.62
CA GLN A 202 24.73 33.32 -18.76
C GLN A 202 24.21 34.66 -19.32
N GLN A 203 22.92 34.73 -19.63
CA GLN A 203 22.29 35.90 -20.24
C GLN A 203 20.90 36.16 -19.66
N GLU A 204 20.51 37.42 -19.62
CA GLU A 204 19.15 37.85 -19.27
C GLU A 204 18.30 37.85 -20.54
N VAL A 205 17.30 36.97 -20.57
CA VAL A 205 16.31 36.86 -21.62
C VAL A 205 15.08 37.69 -21.24
N LYS A 206 14.71 38.62 -22.11
CA LYS A 206 13.49 39.42 -21.95
C LYS A 206 12.43 38.93 -22.93
N LEU A 207 11.32 38.45 -22.39
CA LEU A 207 10.19 37.95 -23.15
C LEU A 207 9.03 38.93 -23.03
N ARG A 208 8.50 39.37 -24.17
CA ARG A 208 7.32 40.22 -24.27
C ARG A 208 6.24 39.51 -25.09
N MET A 209 5.03 39.41 -24.52
CA MET A 209 3.90 38.72 -25.14
C MET A 209 2.65 39.59 -25.10
N GLU A 210 2.01 39.79 -26.25
CA GLU A 210 0.64 40.28 -26.28
C GLU A 210 -0.33 39.11 -26.06
N VAL A 211 -1.20 39.22 -25.07
CA VAL A 211 -2.06 38.15 -24.59
C VAL A 211 -3.49 38.61 -24.37
N SER A 212 -4.40 37.65 -24.33
CA SER A 212 -5.77 37.84 -23.87
C SER A 212 -6.17 36.77 -22.86
N ALA A 213 -6.98 37.14 -21.89
CA ALA A 213 -7.54 36.22 -20.89
C ALA A 213 -9.04 36.45 -20.74
N ARG A 214 -9.77 35.41 -20.35
CA ARG A 214 -11.20 35.50 -20.09
C ARG A 214 -11.45 36.12 -18.72
N VAL A 215 -12.37 37.07 -18.65
CA VAL A 215 -12.91 37.61 -17.40
C VAL A 215 -14.23 36.91 -17.11
N VAL A 216 -14.34 36.30 -15.94
CA VAL A 216 -15.55 35.61 -15.50
C VAL A 216 -16.47 36.62 -14.85
N SER A 217 -17.60 36.90 -15.49
CA SER A 217 -18.65 37.76 -14.95
C SER A 217 -19.61 36.93 -14.09
N SER A 218 -19.83 37.34 -12.84
CA SER A 218 -20.95 36.88 -12.00
C SER A 218 -21.98 38.01 -11.84
N THR A 219 -23.12 37.72 -11.22
CA THR A 219 -24.18 38.72 -10.96
C THR A 219 -23.72 39.88 -10.07
N VAL A 220 -22.65 39.71 -9.28
CA VAL A 220 -22.20 40.69 -8.27
C VAL A 220 -20.77 41.19 -8.52
N ALA A 221 -19.91 40.40 -9.17
CA ALA A 221 -18.52 40.76 -9.42
C ALA A 221 -17.95 40.14 -10.71
N LYS A 222 -16.96 40.80 -11.31
CA LYS A 222 -16.11 40.28 -12.36
C LYS A 222 -14.82 39.74 -11.76
N THR A 223 -14.30 38.65 -12.31
CA THR A 223 -13.10 37.97 -11.82
C THR A 223 -12.11 37.72 -12.95
N LEU A 224 -10.83 38.03 -12.72
CA LEU A 224 -9.72 37.68 -13.60
C LEU A 224 -8.69 36.89 -12.80
N ASP A 225 -8.39 35.68 -13.28
CA ASP A 225 -7.37 34.82 -12.69
C ASP A 225 -5.99 35.18 -13.25
N PHE A 226 -4.98 35.17 -12.39
CA PHE A 226 -3.57 35.31 -12.75
C PHE A 226 -2.88 33.99 -12.43
N LYS A 227 -2.35 33.31 -13.47
CA LYS A 227 -1.46 32.15 -13.32
C LYS A 227 -0.07 32.54 -13.78
N LEU A 228 0.73 33.10 -12.88
CA LEU A 228 2.05 33.65 -13.16
C LEU A 228 3.14 32.78 -12.53
N PRO A 229 4.36 32.73 -13.08
CA PRO A 229 5.50 32.14 -12.40
C PRO A 229 5.77 32.82 -11.05
N SER A 230 6.47 32.13 -10.15
CA SER A 230 6.88 32.70 -8.86
C SER A 230 8.07 33.64 -9.05
N ALA A 231 7.79 34.94 -9.11
CA ALA A 231 8.74 36.05 -9.17
C ALA A 231 8.04 37.36 -8.82
N PRO A 232 8.79 38.39 -8.37
CA PRO A 232 8.22 39.71 -8.12
C PRO A 232 7.43 40.20 -9.35
N SER A 233 6.12 40.37 -9.15
CA SER A 233 5.19 40.68 -10.22
C SER A 233 4.46 41.99 -9.95
N LYS A 234 4.34 42.80 -11.01
CA LYS A 234 3.57 44.04 -11.00
C LYS A 234 2.49 43.97 -12.07
N VAL A 235 1.23 44.07 -11.66
CA VAL A 235 0.09 44.09 -12.57
C VAL A 235 -0.52 45.49 -12.57
N ASP A 236 -0.56 46.14 -13.72
CA ASP A 236 -1.31 47.38 -13.95
C ASP A 236 -2.51 47.06 -14.86
N LEU A 237 -3.70 47.04 -14.27
CA LEU A 237 -4.94 46.69 -14.97
C LEU A 237 -5.91 47.88 -14.97
N THR A 238 -6.37 48.30 -16.15
CA THR A 238 -7.44 49.32 -16.25
C THR A 238 -8.77 48.67 -16.59
N VAL A 239 -9.79 48.88 -15.75
CA VAL A 239 -11.15 48.41 -16.01
C VAL A 239 -12.03 49.59 -16.40
N GLY A 240 -12.83 49.44 -17.46
CA GLY A 240 -13.69 50.53 -17.97
C GLY A 240 -14.84 50.96 -17.04
N ALA A 241 -14.97 50.36 -15.85
CA ALA A 241 -15.97 50.71 -14.86
C ALA A 241 -15.40 51.69 -13.82
N VAL A 242 -16.09 52.82 -13.63
CA VAL A 242 -15.65 53.90 -12.74
C VAL A 242 -16.12 53.64 -11.30
N GLY A 243 -15.22 53.80 -10.32
CA GLY A 243 -15.57 53.72 -8.90
C GLY A 243 -15.83 52.29 -8.43
N VAL A 244 -15.12 51.32 -9.00
CA VAL A 244 -15.28 49.90 -8.66
C VAL A 244 -14.22 49.49 -7.65
N GLU A 245 -14.62 48.78 -6.60
CA GLU A 245 -13.69 48.21 -5.63
C GLU A 245 -13.18 46.85 -6.10
N GLY A 246 -11.91 46.60 -5.80
CA GLY A 246 -11.23 45.34 -6.11
C GLY A 246 -10.84 44.59 -4.83
N GLU A 247 -10.90 43.27 -4.89
CA GLU A 247 -10.46 42.34 -3.85
C GLU A 247 -9.54 41.30 -4.51
N ILE A 248 -8.47 40.91 -3.83
CA ILE A 248 -7.60 39.81 -4.26
C ILE A 248 -7.94 38.56 -3.45
N VAL A 249 -8.20 37.46 -4.16
CA VAL A 249 -8.29 36.12 -3.57
C VAL A 249 -7.00 35.39 -3.94
N GLY A 250 -6.07 35.31 -2.97
CA GLY A 250 -4.69 34.89 -3.21
C GLY A 250 -4.04 34.29 -1.96
N ARG A 251 -2.72 34.33 -1.89
CA ARG A 251 -1.92 33.74 -0.80
C ARG A 251 -1.73 34.69 0.38
N GLY A 252 -2.15 35.95 0.24
CA GLY A 252 -2.08 36.99 1.27
C GLY A 252 -0.79 37.81 1.23
N ASP A 253 0.12 37.56 0.28
CA ASP A 253 1.31 38.38 0.02
C ASP A 253 1.08 39.47 -1.04
N GLU A 254 -0.13 39.54 -1.61
CA GLU A 254 -0.49 40.50 -2.65
C GLU A 254 -0.95 41.84 -2.08
N VAL A 255 -0.40 42.93 -2.59
CA VAL A 255 -0.78 44.30 -2.23
C VAL A 255 -1.56 44.94 -3.37
N LEU A 256 -2.84 45.25 -3.13
CA LEU A 256 -3.71 45.95 -4.08
C LEU A 256 -3.73 47.45 -3.80
N GLN A 257 -3.43 48.25 -4.82
CA GLN A 257 -3.68 49.68 -4.83
C GLN A 257 -4.73 50.01 -5.90
N THR A 258 -5.82 50.65 -5.48
CA THR A 258 -6.90 51.07 -6.38
C THR A 258 -6.81 52.56 -6.63
N LYS A 259 -6.73 52.97 -7.90
CA LYS A 259 -6.69 54.37 -8.31
C LYS A 259 -7.79 54.64 -9.33
N VAL A 260 -8.74 55.50 -8.98
CA VAL A 260 -9.78 55.95 -9.90
C VAL A 260 -9.17 56.94 -10.90
N VAL A 261 -9.24 56.63 -12.20
CA VAL A 261 -8.76 57.50 -13.28
C VAL A 261 -9.98 58.11 -13.96
N GLN A 262 -10.23 59.39 -13.66
CA GLN A 262 -11.37 60.13 -14.20
C GLN A 262 -11.41 60.03 -15.74
N ALA A 263 -12.58 59.68 -16.28
CA ALA A 263 -12.90 59.49 -17.70
C ALA A 263 -12.38 58.20 -18.41
N ILE A 264 -11.57 57.36 -17.77
CA ILE A 264 -11.05 56.10 -18.37
C ILE A 264 -11.55 54.86 -17.62
N GLY A 265 -11.70 54.93 -16.30
CA GLY A 265 -12.16 53.80 -15.49
C GLY A 265 -11.46 53.71 -14.13
N THR A 266 -11.36 52.50 -13.59
CA THR A 266 -10.61 52.22 -12.36
C THR A 266 -9.33 51.49 -12.71
N ASN A 267 -8.18 51.93 -12.19
CA ASN A 267 -6.90 51.28 -12.37
C ASN A 267 -6.54 50.50 -11.09
N PHE A 268 -6.25 49.21 -11.25
CA PHE A 268 -5.77 48.33 -10.19
C PHE A 268 -4.27 48.09 -10.40
N GLN A 269 -3.48 48.45 -9.40
CA GLN A 269 -2.06 48.13 -9.33
C GLN A 269 -1.86 47.04 -8.29
N ILE A 270 -1.33 45.89 -8.69
CA ILE A 270 -1.09 44.75 -7.81
C ILE A 270 0.42 44.48 -7.77
N GLU A 271 0.97 44.41 -6.57
CA GLU A 271 2.34 43.96 -6.32
C GLU A 271 2.29 42.63 -5.57
N SER A 272 2.93 41.59 -6.09
CA SER A 272 2.89 40.23 -5.50
C SER A 272 4.16 39.43 -5.78
N GLY A 273 4.37 38.31 -5.08
CA GLY A 273 5.40 37.32 -5.38
C GLY A 273 5.15 36.49 -6.65
N GLY A 274 4.12 36.81 -7.43
CA GLY A 274 3.67 36.01 -8.57
C GLY A 274 2.85 34.79 -8.13
N GLY A 275 2.80 33.74 -8.94
CA GLY A 275 1.97 32.57 -8.63
C GLY A 275 0.51 32.71 -9.06
N ASN A 276 -0.37 32.00 -8.35
CA ASN A 276 -1.79 31.89 -8.67
C ASN A 276 -2.63 32.74 -7.71
N TYR A 277 -3.35 33.72 -8.23
CA TYR A 277 -4.30 34.54 -7.48
C TYR A 277 -5.39 35.09 -8.43
N SER A 278 -6.50 35.58 -7.88
CA SER A 278 -7.61 36.13 -8.66
C SER A 278 -7.95 37.54 -8.19
N LEU A 279 -8.09 38.47 -9.14
CA LEU A 279 -8.65 39.79 -8.86
C LEU A 279 -10.15 39.77 -9.10
N ARG A 280 -10.93 40.22 -8.13
CA ARG A 280 -12.39 40.35 -8.19
C ARG A 280 -12.77 41.81 -8.06
N TRP A 281 -13.65 42.33 -8.91
CA TRP A 281 -14.11 43.71 -8.83
C TRP A 281 -15.60 43.85 -9.19
N GLY A 282 -16.33 44.72 -8.49
CA GLY A 282 -17.78 44.90 -8.66
C GLY A 282 -18.31 46.17 -8.00
N SER A 283 -19.49 46.63 -8.44
CA SER A 283 -20.13 47.82 -7.86
C SER A 283 -20.51 47.53 -6.42
N SER A 284 -19.79 48.11 -5.47
CA SER A 284 -20.02 48.01 -4.03
C SER A 284 -21.35 48.69 -3.68
N SER A 285 -22.44 47.93 -3.75
CA SER A 285 -23.60 48.15 -2.91
C SER A 285 -23.79 46.91 -2.04
N ARG A 286 -22.76 46.55 -1.27
CA ARG A 286 -23.02 45.87 0.00
C ARG A 286 -23.58 46.93 0.93
N THR A 287 -24.89 46.85 1.12
CA THR A 287 -25.60 47.48 2.22
C THR A 287 -24.78 47.28 3.48
N LYS A 288 -24.63 48.34 4.26
CA LYS A 288 -24.01 48.41 5.58
C LYS A 288 -24.74 47.48 6.56
N ASP A 289 -24.51 46.19 6.38
CA ASP A 289 -25.02 45.06 7.15
C ASP A 289 -24.03 43.89 6.95
N ASP A 290 -22.73 44.20 6.97
CA ASP A 290 -21.68 43.19 6.99
C ASP A 290 -21.60 42.68 8.43
N THR A 291 -22.31 41.60 8.70
CA THR A 291 -22.15 40.84 9.94
C THR A 291 -20.70 40.38 9.99
N ALA A 292 -19.92 40.96 10.91
CA ALA A 292 -18.54 40.55 11.16
C ALA A 292 -18.52 39.05 11.45
N LEU A 293 -17.70 38.28 10.71
CA LEU A 293 -17.54 36.86 10.95
C LEU A 293 -16.42 36.69 11.98
N LEU A 294 -16.82 36.67 13.25
CA LEU A 294 -15.90 36.63 14.37
C LEU A 294 -15.54 35.18 14.74
N GLU A 295 -14.26 34.86 14.82
CA GLU A 295 -13.72 33.67 15.48
C GLU A 295 -13.05 34.09 16.79
N VAL A 296 -13.29 33.32 17.86
CA VAL A 296 -12.86 33.68 19.21
C VAL A 296 -12.14 32.52 19.90
N GLU A 297 -10.98 32.83 20.48
CA GLU A 297 -10.25 31.95 21.38
C GLU A 297 -10.20 32.57 22.79
N SER A 298 -10.54 31.79 23.80
CA SER A 298 -10.59 32.23 25.20
C SER A 298 -9.62 31.45 26.08
N ARG A 299 -8.88 32.14 26.95
CA ARG A 299 -8.13 31.54 28.05
C ARG A 299 -8.59 32.15 29.36
N ILE A 300 -9.02 31.29 30.28
CA ILE A 300 -9.73 31.70 31.49
C ILE A 300 -9.04 31.06 32.69
N ASN A 301 -8.55 31.87 33.62
CA ASN A 301 -8.01 31.38 34.89
C ASN A 301 -8.97 31.76 36.02
N VAL A 302 -9.46 30.78 36.76
CA VAL A 302 -10.45 30.96 37.83
C VAL A 302 -9.82 30.60 39.15
N ARG A 303 -9.89 31.49 40.14
CA ARG A 303 -9.46 31.22 41.52
C ARG A 303 -10.67 31.00 42.42
N TRP A 304 -10.71 29.85 43.10
CA TRP A 304 -11.77 29.49 44.04
C TRP A 304 -11.21 28.82 45.30
N ASP A 305 -10.95 29.64 46.33
CA ASP A 305 -10.22 29.22 47.53
C ASP A 305 -11.10 28.42 48.53
N SER A 306 -12.38 28.79 48.66
CA SER A 306 -13.33 28.22 49.61
C SER A 306 -14.77 28.24 49.05
N PRO A 307 -15.66 27.30 49.42
CA PRO A 307 -17.06 27.31 48.99
C PRO A 307 -17.83 28.59 49.34
N GLN A 308 -17.35 29.39 50.30
CA GLN A 308 -17.98 30.64 50.75
C GLN A 308 -17.37 31.89 50.08
N ASP A 309 -16.23 31.75 49.39
CA ASP A 309 -15.54 32.89 48.77
C ASP A 309 -16.08 33.10 47.34
N PRO A 310 -16.19 34.35 46.87
CA PRO A 310 -16.54 34.63 45.48
C PRO A 310 -15.44 34.14 44.53
N LEU A 311 -15.84 33.70 43.33
CA LEU A 311 -14.89 33.24 42.31
C LEU A 311 -14.35 34.45 41.55
N ILE A 312 -13.04 34.51 41.39
CA ILE A 312 -12.36 35.51 40.56
C ILE A 312 -11.90 34.83 39.28
N ALA A 313 -12.26 35.39 38.12
CA ALA A 313 -11.95 34.82 36.82
C ALA A 313 -11.23 35.86 35.93
N ASP A 314 -10.00 35.55 35.56
CA ASP A 314 -9.18 36.30 34.61
C ASP A 314 -9.47 35.82 33.19
N PHE A 315 -9.97 36.70 32.32
CA PHE A 315 -10.28 36.40 30.93
C PHE A 315 -9.22 37.00 30.00
N LEU A 316 -8.71 36.19 29.08
CA LEU A 316 -7.93 36.59 27.92
C LEU A 316 -8.65 36.10 26.66
N LEU A 317 -9.25 37.02 25.92
CA LEU A 317 -10.03 36.77 24.70
C LEU A 317 -9.28 37.28 23.47
N THR A 318 -9.07 36.41 22.49
CA THR A 318 -8.58 36.77 21.16
C THR A 318 -9.74 36.70 20.18
N VAL A 319 -10.14 37.85 19.62
CA VAL A 319 -11.23 37.99 18.65
C VAL A 319 -10.65 38.30 17.28
N GLU A 320 -10.95 37.48 16.29
CA GLU A 320 -10.49 37.64 14.90
C GLU A 320 -11.67 37.77 13.94
N ASN A 321 -11.62 38.70 13.00
CA ASN A 321 -12.64 38.87 11.96
C ASN A 321 -12.09 38.44 10.60
N VAL A 322 -12.72 37.41 10.05
CA VAL A 322 -12.33 36.82 8.76
C VAL A 322 -12.56 37.79 7.59
N ARG A 323 -13.40 38.82 7.76
CA ARG A 323 -13.80 39.77 6.70
C ARG A 323 -13.11 41.14 6.74
N GLY A 324 -12.17 41.38 7.65
CA GLY A 324 -11.46 42.66 7.74
C GLY A 324 -11.32 43.19 9.16
N SER A 325 -11.21 44.51 9.32
CA SER A 325 -11.01 45.13 10.64
C SER A 325 -12.23 45.03 11.56
N ILE A 326 -12.01 44.96 12.86
CA ILE A 326 -13.05 44.96 13.90
C ILE A 326 -13.24 46.38 14.42
N ASP A 327 -14.42 46.96 14.16
CA ASP A 327 -14.80 48.28 14.68
C ASP A 327 -15.45 48.19 16.08
N SER A 328 -16.27 47.16 16.31
CA SER A 328 -16.97 46.89 17.58
C SER A 328 -17.55 45.47 17.58
N PHE A 329 -17.78 44.90 18.76
CA PHE A 329 -18.52 43.64 18.92
C PHE A 329 -19.30 43.62 20.25
N GLN A 330 -20.24 42.70 20.38
CA GLN A 330 -21.06 42.56 21.60
C GLN A 330 -20.52 41.43 22.47
N LEU A 331 -20.36 41.69 23.77
CA LEU A 331 -19.91 40.75 24.78
C LEU A 331 -21.05 40.50 25.78
N ARG A 332 -21.46 39.24 25.93
CA ARG A 332 -22.37 38.80 26.98
C ARG A 332 -21.56 38.35 28.18
N LEU A 333 -21.79 38.98 29.33
CA LEU A 333 -21.17 38.60 30.60
C LEU A 333 -21.97 37.47 31.27
N PRO A 334 -21.33 36.63 32.11
CA PRO A 334 -22.04 35.66 32.92
C PRO A 334 -23.09 36.31 33.84
N PRO A 335 -24.19 35.61 34.16
CA PRO A 335 -25.26 36.15 34.99
C PRO A 335 -24.73 36.53 36.37
N GLY A 336 -25.04 37.76 36.82
CA GLY A 336 -24.61 38.29 38.12
C GLY A 336 -23.12 38.61 38.24
N ALA A 337 -22.33 38.55 37.16
CA ALA A 337 -20.91 38.88 37.19
C ALA A 337 -20.66 40.38 37.37
N VAL A 338 -19.62 40.73 38.15
CA VAL A 338 -19.15 42.10 38.35
C VAL A 338 -17.75 42.24 37.76
N VAL A 339 -17.55 43.25 36.90
CA VAL A 339 -16.24 43.54 36.29
C VAL A 339 -15.35 44.24 37.33
N LEU A 340 -14.20 43.64 37.64
CA LEU A 340 -13.27 44.14 38.68
C LEU A 340 -12.25 45.14 38.13
N ASP A 341 -11.78 44.95 36.89
CA ASP A 341 -10.86 45.86 36.20
C ASP A 341 -11.39 46.25 34.82
N SER A 342 -10.98 47.43 34.37
CA SER A 342 -11.26 47.98 33.05
C SER A 342 -10.63 47.12 31.94
N LEU A 343 -11.31 47.01 30.79
CA LEU A 343 -10.90 46.16 29.67
C LEU A 343 -9.59 46.68 29.05
N ARG A 344 -8.59 45.80 28.88
CA ARG A 344 -7.28 46.17 28.31
C ARG A 344 -7.02 45.47 26.98
N LEU A 345 -6.52 46.20 25.98
CA LEU A 345 -6.12 45.65 24.68
C LEU A 345 -4.66 45.17 24.68
N GLY A 346 -4.42 43.97 24.15
CA GLY A 346 -3.20 43.17 24.32
C GLY A 346 -1.91 43.77 23.76
N ASP A 347 -1.95 44.52 22.67
CA ASP A 347 -0.72 45.05 22.03
C ASP A 347 -0.35 46.48 22.48
N SER A 348 -1.32 47.25 22.97
CA SER A 348 -1.13 48.67 23.34
C SER A 348 -1.31 48.95 24.84
N GLY A 349 -1.90 48.02 25.60
CA GLY A 349 -2.23 48.18 27.01
C GLY A 349 -3.25 49.29 27.29
N ARG A 350 -3.94 49.80 26.26
CA ARG A 350 -4.94 50.86 26.40
C ARG A 350 -6.21 50.31 27.04
N THR A 351 -6.70 51.04 28.02
CA THR A 351 -7.98 50.78 28.67
C THR A 351 -9.15 51.23 27.80
N ILE A 352 -10.18 50.39 27.72
CA ILE A 352 -11.48 50.67 27.11
C ILE A 352 -12.56 50.49 28.16
N ASP A 353 -13.55 51.39 28.16
CA ASP A 353 -14.74 51.26 29.01
C ASP A 353 -15.79 50.38 28.31
N LEU A 354 -16.40 49.46 29.07
CA LEU A 354 -17.57 48.71 28.61
C LEU A 354 -18.75 49.67 28.37
N GLY A 355 -19.44 49.51 27.24
CA GLY A 355 -20.63 50.29 26.93
C GLY A 355 -21.77 50.11 27.93
N GLU A 356 -22.73 51.03 27.92
CA GLU A 356 -24.00 50.86 28.63
C GLU A 356 -24.74 49.61 28.11
N PRO A 357 -25.59 48.96 28.95
CA PRO A 357 -26.31 47.78 28.51
C PRO A 357 -27.26 48.17 27.37
N VAL A 358 -27.32 47.33 26.34
CA VAL A 358 -28.07 47.64 25.11
C VAL A 358 -29.57 47.74 25.43
N GLN A 359 -30.18 48.92 25.21
CA GLN A 359 -31.60 49.16 25.52
C GLN A 359 -32.52 48.16 24.77
N GLY A 360 -33.32 47.39 25.52
CA GLY A 360 -34.27 46.43 24.97
C GLY A 360 -33.78 44.98 24.86
N ARG A 361 -32.60 44.64 25.42
CA ARG A 361 -32.05 43.27 25.55
C ARG A 361 -31.62 42.98 27.00
N ASP A 362 -31.18 41.75 27.27
CA ASP A 362 -30.68 41.32 28.59
C ASP A 362 -29.55 42.24 29.10
N GLU A 363 -29.57 42.61 30.38
CA GLU A 363 -28.62 43.54 31.03
C GLU A 363 -27.15 43.07 30.99
N GLU A 364 -26.96 41.80 30.63
CA GLU A 364 -25.69 41.08 30.52
C GLU A 364 -24.94 41.35 29.20
N ILE A 365 -25.61 41.87 28.17
CA ILE A 365 -24.98 42.16 26.87
C ILE A 365 -24.46 43.60 26.84
N ARG A 366 -23.17 43.73 26.55
CA ARG A 366 -22.42 45.00 26.51
C ARG A 366 -21.74 45.20 25.16
N ASP A 367 -21.77 46.42 24.64
CA ASP A 367 -21.03 46.77 23.43
C ASP A 367 -19.57 47.11 23.78
N VAL A 368 -18.64 46.52 23.03
CA VAL A 368 -17.20 46.82 23.08
C VAL A 368 -16.83 47.57 21.81
N ILE A 369 -16.42 48.85 21.94
CA ILE A 369 -16.08 49.72 20.82
C ILE A 369 -14.56 49.84 20.70
N ILE A 370 -14.00 49.53 19.53
CA ILE A 370 -12.55 49.55 19.29
C ILE A 370 -12.12 50.94 18.76
N PRO A 371 -11.17 51.63 19.44
CA PRO A 371 -10.62 52.90 19.00
C PRO A 371 -10.01 52.80 17.61
N GLU A 372 -10.19 53.82 16.77
CA GLU A 372 -9.78 53.81 15.36
C GLU A 372 -8.31 53.43 15.12
N ALA A 373 -7.41 53.82 16.03
CA ALA A 373 -5.98 53.51 15.96
C ALA A 373 -5.62 52.04 16.26
N GLU A 374 -6.49 51.29 16.91
CA GLU A 374 -6.28 49.90 17.36
C GLU A 374 -7.15 48.91 16.56
N ARG A 375 -7.84 49.39 15.50
CA ARG A 375 -8.67 48.55 14.65
C ARG A 375 -7.79 47.66 13.79
N GLY A 376 -7.85 46.37 14.06
CA GLY A 376 -7.19 45.34 13.28
C GLY A 376 -8.16 44.21 12.94
N SER A 377 -7.69 43.26 12.14
CA SER A 377 -8.43 42.00 11.92
C SER A 377 -8.42 41.10 13.16
N ARG A 378 -7.52 41.33 14.11
CA ARG A 378 -7.40 40.61 15.37
C ARG A 378 -7.33 41.59 16.54
N ILE A 379 -8.07 41.31 17.60
CA ILE A 379 -8.12 42.07 18.85
C ILE A 379 -7.92 41.11 20.01
N ASP A 380 -6.88 41.34 20.81
CA ASP A 380 -6.65 40.64 22.07
C ASP A 380 -7.16 41.50 23.22
N LEU A 381 -8.02 40.94 24.08
CA LEU A 381 -8.74 41.60 25.15
C LEU A 381 -8.51 40.88 26.48
N SER A 382 -8.20 41.64 27.53
CA SER A 382 -8.04 41.10 28.89
C SER A 382 -8.87 41.86 29.92
N PHE A 383 -9.51 41.14 30.85
CA PHE A 383 -10.28 41.70 31.95
C PHE A 383 -10.51 40.65 33.06
N GLU A 384 -10.88 41.12 34.24
CA GLU A 384 -11.12 40.29 35.43
C GLU A 384 -12.59 40.41 35.86
N LEU A 385 -13.25 39.27 36.11
CA LEU A 385 -14.63 39.19 36.58
C LEU A 385 -14.71 38.56 37.97
N GLN A 386 -15.54 39.12 38.83
CA GLN A 386 -16.04 38.46 40.03
C GLN A 386 -17.36 37.77 39.70
N LEU A 387 -17.43 36.46 39.86
CA LEU A 387 -18.64 35.67 39.65
C LEU A 387 -19.38 35.45 40.98
N PRO A 388 -20.73 35.45 40.98
CA PRO A 388 -21.50 35.16 42.18
C PRO A 388 -21.28 33.71 42.62
N ASN A 389 -21.27 33.47 43.93
CA ASN A 389 -21.16 32.13 44.50
C ASN A 389 -22.26 31.95 45.56
N ASP A 390 -23.29 31.18 45.23
CA ASP A 390 -24.42 30.88 46.12
C ASP A 390 -24.17 29.64 47.00
N ASN A 391 -22.95 29.50 47.54
CA ASN A 391 -22.54 28.37 48.39
C ASN A 391 -22.75 27.00 47.73
N ALA A 392 -22.08 26.80 46.61
CA ALA A 392 -22.19 25.59 45.80
C ALA A 392 -21.89 24.30 46.60
N SER A 393 -22.75 23.31 46.45
CA SER A 393 -22.67 22.01 47.12
C SER A 393 -23.06 20.86 46.17
N GLU A 394 -22.91 19.61 46.62
CA GLU A 394 -23.27 18.43 45.80
C GLU A 394 -24.76 18.42 45.40
N SER A 395 -25.65 18.98 46.22
CA SER A 395 -27.10 19.08 45.91
C SER A 395 -27.49 20.34 45.13
N SER A 396 -26.60 21.33 45.05
CA SER A 396 -26.85 22.62 44.39
C SER A 396 -25.50 23.15 43.87
N PRO A 397 -25.00 22.63 42.74
CA PRO A 397 -23.73 23.07 42.15
C PRO A 397 -23.83 24.50 41.59
N LEU A 398 -22.68 25.18 41.46
CA LEU A 398 -22.56 26.47 40.78
C LEU A 398 -22.56 26.25 39.28
N ASP A 399 -23.52 26.82 38.56
CA ASP A 399 -23.54 26.81 37.10
C ASP A 399 -22.54 27.84 36.55
N PHE A 400 -21.35 27.37 36.19
CA PHE A 400 -20.29 28.23 35.67
C PHE A 400 -20.50 28.51 34.18
N HIS A 401 -20.49 29.80 33.83
CA HIS A 401 -20.58 30.31 32.46
C HIS A 401 -19.36 31.18 32.13
N VAL A 402 -18.98 31.21 30.85
CA VAL A 402 -17.90 32.05 30.34
C VAL A 402 -18.46 33.30 29.66
N ALA A 403 -17.66 34.37 29.56
CA ALA A 403 -18.03 35.53 28.77
C ALA A 403 -18.10 35.16 27.27
N GLU A 404 -19.21 35.49 26.61
CA GLU A 404 -19.52 35.09 25.23
C GLU A 404 -19.49 36.28 24.28
N VAL A 405 -18.75 36.19 23.17
CA VAL A 405 -18.89 37.14 22.06
C VAL A 405 -20.09 36.75 21.21
N VAL A 406 -21.12 37.60 21.22
CA VAL A 406 -22.42 37.34 20.59
C VAL A 406 -22.28 37.35 19.07
N GLY A 407 -22.83 36.34 18.39
CA GLY A 407 -22.79 36.23 16.93
C GLY A 407 -21.46 35.73 16.36
N SER A 408 -20.55 35.24 17.21
CA SER A 408 -19.32 34.57 16.76
C SER A 408 -19.62 33.27 16.00
N LEU A 409 -18.85 33.01 14.94
CA LEU A 409 -18.92 31.79 14.15
C LEU A 409 -18.37 30.60 14.94
N ARG A 410 -17.31 30.86 15.72
CA ARG A 410 -16.63 29.90 16.59
C ARG A 410 -16.16 30.59 17.86
N HIS A 411 -16.35 29.95 19.00
CA HIS A 411 -15.79 30.39 20.27
C HIS A 411 -15.33 29.18 21.08
N LYS A 412 -14.02 28.98 21.13
CA LYS A 412 -13.38 27.86 21.84
C LYS A 412 -12.40 28.39 22.88
N GLY A 413 -12.01 27.57 23.83
CA GLY A 413 -11.06 28.02 24.85
C GLY A 413 -10.70 26.99 25.90
N VAL A 414 -9.90 27.45 26.85
CA VAL A 414 -9.44 26.68 28.01
C VAL A 414 -9.80 27.41 29.30
N ILE A 415 -10.25 26.65 30.29
CA ILE A 415 -10.59 27.10 31.64
C ILE A 415 -9.66 26.38 32.61
N ALA A 416 -8.85 27.10 33.37
CA ALA A 416 -8.03 26.59 34.45
C ALA A 416 -8.63 27.05 35.78
N VAL A 417 -9.05 26.11 36.63
CA VAL A 417 -9.62 26.40 37.95
C VAL A 417 -8.63 26.03 39.04
N GLU A 418 -8.17 27.02 39.79
CA GLU A 418 -7.27 26.88 40.93
C GLU A 418 -8.07 26.82 42.24
N THR A 419 -7.77 25.82 43.07
CA THR A 419 -8.47 25.56 44.33
C THR A 419 -7.54 25.52 45.53
N GLY A 420 -8.06 25.90 46.71
CA GLY A 420 -7.36 25.81 47.98
C GLY A 420 -7.00 24.36 48.36
N GLY A 421 -5.91 24.18 49.14
CA GLY A 421 -5.33 22.86 49.42
C GLY A 421 -6.22 21.86 50.18
N ASP A 422 -7.21 22.36 50.91
CA ASP A 422 -8.15 21.55 51.71
C ASP A 422 -9.39 21.08 50.93
N TYR A 423 -9.63 21.66 49.76
CA TYR A 423 -10.80 21.39 48.93
C TYR A 423 -10.40 20.70 47.62
N ARG A 424 -11.36 20.02 46.99
CA ARG A 424 -11.21 19.50 45.62
C ARG A 424 -12.34 20.00 44.77
N LEU A 425 -12.00 20.51 43.59
CA LEU A 425 -12.98 20.78 42.55
C LEU A 425 -13.68 19.48 42.16
N ARG A 426 -15.01 19.55 42.15
CA ARG A 426 -15.93 18.56 41.61
C ARG A 426 -16.77 19.26 40.55
N TRP A 427 -17.13 18.52 39.52
CA TRP A 427 -17.92 19.05 38.41
C TRP A 427 -18.85 17.97 37.89
N LEU A 428 -19.95 18.40 37.29
CA LEU A 428 -20.82 17.54 36.48
C LEU A 428 -20.41 17.66 35.01
N SER A 429 -20.67 16.61 34.22
CA SER A 429 -20.37 16.64 32.79
C SER A 429 -21.25 17.67 32.08
N SER A 430 -20.62 18.56 31.31
CA SER A 430 -21.32 19.54 30.46
C SER A 430 -21.08 19.22 28.98
N PRO A 431 -22.10 19.33 28.11
CA PRO A 431 -21.89 19.23 26.67
C PRO A 431 -20.86 20.26 26.19
N TRP A 432 -20.03 19.88 25.21
CA TRP A 432 -19.00 20.75 24.60
C TRP A 432 -17.83 21.15 25.51
N VAL A 433 -17.74 20.63 26.73
CA VAL A 433 -16.63 20.85 27.67
C VAL A 433 -15.95 19.53 28.03
N ASP A 434 -14.65 19.43 27.74
CA ASP A 434 -13.81 18.27 28.05
C ASP A 434 -12.79 18.60 29.13
N ARG A 435 -12.51 17.67 30.04
CA ARG A 435 -11.39 17.82 30.99
C ARG A 435 -10.05 17.51 30.30
N VAL A 436 -9.07 18.40 30.46
CA VAL A 436 -7.69 18.18 30.03
C VAL A 436 -6.89 17.58 31.20
N ILE A 437 -6.17 16.49 30.95
CA ILE A 437 -5.26 15.87 31.93
C ILE A 437 -3.85 16.37 31.61
N GLY A 438 -3.37 17.37 32.34
CA GLY A 438 -1.99 17.86 32.21
C GLY A 438 -0.96 16.95 32.87
N GLU A 439 0.29 16.98 32.39
CA GLU A 439 1.45 16.43 33.09
C GLU A 439 1.68 17.25 34.38
N LEU A 440 1.48 16.61 35.54
CA LEU A 440 1.75 17.24 36.83
C LEU A 440 3.26 17.44 36.98
N GLY A 441 3.74 18.68 36.90
CA GLY A 441 5.10 19.06 37.28
C GLY A 441 5.37 18.75 38.76
N GLU A 442 6.58 18.30 39.07
CA GLU A 442 6.99 17.78 40.39
C GLU A 442 6.97 18.80 41.54
N ASP A 443 6.62 20.07 41.31
CA ASP A 443 6.71 21.16 42.31
C ASP A 443 5.39 21.50 43.04
N ALA A 444 4.27 20.83 42.77
CA ALA A 444 2.95 21.18 43.31
C ALA A 444 2.63 20.60 44.71
N VAL A 445 3.60 20.53 45.62
CA VAL A 445 3.38 19.95 46.96
C VAL A 445 2.77 20.94 47.97
N ASN A 446 2.88 22.27 47.74
CA ASN A 446 2.42 23.29 48.69
C ASN A 446 1.63 24.48 48.10
N SER A 447 1.26 24.43 46.82
CA SER A 447 0.40 25.44 46.16
C SER A 447 -0.86 24.74 45.63
N GLY A 448 -1.97 25.46 45.48
CA GLY A 448 -3.29 24.92 45.13
C GLY A 448 -3.34 23.95 43.94
N ARG A 449 -4.45 23.20 43.83
CA ARG A 449 -4.66 22.27 42.70
C ARG A 449 -5.33 23.00 41.54
N THR A 450 -4.72 22.92 40.36
CA THR A 450 -5.28 23.44 39.11
C THR A 450 -6.01 22.32 38.35
N TYR A 451 -7.22 22.62 37.87
CA TYR A 451 -8.07 21.74 37.07
C TYR A 451 -8.32 22.40 35.72
N GLU A 452 -7.95 21.74 34.62
CA GLU A 452 -8.04 22.32 33.28
C GLU A 452 -9.19 21.68 32.47
N PHE A 453 -9.98 22.52 31.81
CA PHE A 453 -11.09 22.15 30.95
C PHE A 453 -10.95 22.86 29.60
N ARG A 454 -11.31 22.19 28.50
CA ARG A 454 -11.37 22.77 27.16
C ARG A 454 -12.81 22.80 26.70
N PHE A 455 -13.25 23.91 26.11
CA PHE A 455 -14.59 24.03 25.54
C PHE A 455 -14.55 24.39 24.06
N GLU A 456 -15.53 23.90 23.30
CA GLU A 456 -15.64 24.10 21.84
C GLU A 456 -16.70 25.15 21.45
N ARG A 457 -17.57 25.53 22.40
CA ARG A 457 -18.60 26.58 22.27
C ARG A 457 -18.69 27.36 23.58
N ALA A 458 -18.93 28.66 23.54
CA ALA A 458 -19.08 29.47 24.76
C ALA A 458 -20.46 29.36 25.42
N SER A 459 -21.49 28.96 24.68
CA SER A 459 -22.84 28.75 25.23
C SER A 459 -22.93 27.34 25.86
N PHE A 460 -22.48 27.21 27.11
CA PHE A 460 -22.60 26.00 27.94
C PHE A 460 -22.83 26.38 29.41
N GLU A 461 -23.18 25.37 30.20
CA GLU A 461 -23.31 25.47 31.65
C GLU A 461 -22.42 24.38 32.26
N LEU A 462 -21.43 24.74 33.07
CA LEU A 462 -20.54 23.78 33.73
C LEU A 462 -20.83 23.78 35.23
N PRO A 463 -21.56 22.78 35.76
CA PRO A 463 -21.88 22.75 37.18
C PRO A 463 -20.63 22.37 38.00
N LEU A 464 -20.20 23.24 38.92
CA LEU A 464 -19.00 23.10 39.75
C LEU A 464 -19.35 23.14 41.25
N TYR A 465 -18.64 22.38 42.08
CA TYR A 465 -18.69 22.50 43.55
C TYR A 465 -17.37 22.08 44.19
N LEU A 466 -17.10 22.55 45.41
CA LEU A 466 -15.92 22.17 46.19
C LEU A 466 -16.29 21.09 47.21
N GLY A 467 -15.57 19.96 47.19
CA GLY A 467 -15.77 18.84 48.12
C GLY A 467 -14.59 18.62 49.06
N GLU A 468 -14.87 18.24 50.32
CA GLU A 468 -13.87 17.93 51.34
C GLU A 468 -13.11 16.60 51.08
N LYS A 469 -11.93 16.45 51.69
CA LYS A 469 -11.01 15.33 51.48
C LYS A 469 -11.37 14.09 52.33
N GLY A 470 -12.16 13.15 51.79
CA GLY A 470 -12.44 11.84 52.39
C GLY A 470 -11.56 10.67 51.85
N ARG A 471 -11.30 9.64 52.68
CA ARG A 471 -10.70 8.35 52.25
C ARG A 471 -11.78 7.48 51.60
N GLN A 472 -11.62 7.09 50.33
CA GLN A 472 -12.61 6.34 49.55
C GLN A 472 -11.96 5.15 48.81
N LEU A 473 -12.67 4.02 48.75
CA LEU A 473 -12.31 2.85 47.93
C LEU A 473 -12.44 3.21 46.45
N ARG A 474 -11.43 2.88 45.63
CA ARG A 474 -11.42 3.15 44.18
C ARG A 474 -11.59 1.86 43.39
N MET A 475 -12.59 1.82 42.52
CA MET A 475 -12.83 0.66 41.65
C MET A 475 -12.90 1.10 40.19
N THR A 476 -12.34 0.32 39.27
CA THR A 476 -12.49 0.53 37.82
C THR A 476 -13.16 -0.68 37.19
N SER A 477 -14.12 -0.46 36.28
CA SER A 477 -14.85 -1.51 35.57
C SER A 477 -14.68 -1.32 34.07
N ASN A 478 -14.29 -2.36 33.35
CA ASN A 478 -14.29 -2.36 31.89
C ASN A 478 -15.22 -3.45 31.39
N SER A 479 -16.13 -3.13 30.47
CA SER A 479 -17.13 -4.06 29.98
C SER A 479 -17.03 -4.15 28.46
N ILE A 480 -16.94 -5.35 27.91
CA ILE A 480 -16.98 -5.62 26.48
C ILE A 480 -18.31 -6.31 26.19
N LEU A 481 -19.09 -5.73 25.29
CA LEU A 481 -20.40 -6.21 24.88
C LEU A 481 -20.34 -6.68 23.43
N ASP A 482 -20.52 -7.98 23.21
CA ASP A 482 -20.71 -8.56 21.89
C ASP A 482 -22.21 -8.73 21.62
N VAL A 483 -22.72 -8.13 20.55
CA VAL A 483 -24.15 -8.13 20.22
C VAL A 483 -24.42 -9.00 18.99
N TYR A 484 -25.42 -9.89 19.11
CA TYR A 484 -25.95 -10.75 18.05
C TYR A 484 -27.43 -10.43 17.77
N ASP A 485 -28.02 -11.07 16.77
CA ASP A 485 -29.41 -10.84 16.34
C ASP A 485 -30.45 -11.10 17.44
N ALA A 486 -30.22 -12.12 18.29
CA ALA A 486 -31.17 -12.55 19.32
C ALA A 486 -30.57 -12.64 20.73
N ALA A 487 -29.29 -12.31 20.91
CA ALA A 487 -28.61 -12.41 22.20
C ALA A 487 -27.48 -11.38 22.31
N ALA A 488 -27.07 -11.07 23.53
CA ALA A 488 -25.89 -10.28 23.82
C ALA A 488 -25.02 -11.01 24.86
N SER A 489 -23.71 -10.96 24.66
CA SER A 489 -22.69 -11.48 25.58
C SER A 489 -21.91 -10.33 26.17
N LEU A 490 -21.71 -10.36 27.49
CA LEU A 490 -21.00 -9.32 28.24
C LEU A 490 -19.83 -9.95 28.99
N GLU A 491 -18.65 -9.40 28.75
CA GLU A 491 -17.45 -9.65 29.53
C GLU A 491 -17.13 -8.40 30.36
N MET A 492 -17.17 -8.51 31.69
CA MET A 492 -16.89 -7.41 32.60
C MET A 492 -15.65 -7.70 33.45
N THR A 493 -14.68 -6.80 33.42
CA THR A 493 -13.45 -6.87 34.21
C THR A 493 -13.40 -5.73 35.23
N ILE A 494 -13.26 -6.08 36.50
CA ILE A 494 -13.29 -5.16 37.64
C ILE A 494 -11.91 -5.15 38.29
N SER A 495 -11.27 -3.98 38.41
CA SER A 495 -10.04 -3.81 39.18
C SER A 495 -10.31 -2.97 40.43
N ILE A 496 -9.77 -3.38 41.58
CA ILE A 496 -10.03 -2.77 42.88
C ILE A 496 -8.71 -2.24 43.44
N ASN A 497 -8.69 -0.95 43.81
CA ASN A 497 -7.55 -0.29 44.43
C ASN A 497 -7.95 0.27 45.81
N GLY A 498 -7.47 -0.39 46.87
CA GLY A 498 -7.67 -0.01 48.28
C GLY A 498 -8.27 -1.14 49.13
N GLN A 499 -8.33 -0.95 50.45
CA GLN A 499 -8.93 -1.94 51.35
C GLN A 499 -10.45 -1.76 51.44
N VAL A 500 -11.19 -2.83 51.17
CA VAL A 500 -12.66 -2.90 51.33
C VAL A 500 -12.98 -3.01 52.82
N SER A 501 -13.86 -2.14 53.35
CA SER A 501 -14.14 -2.03 54.80
C SER A 501 -14.69 -3.32 55.42
N LYS A 502 -15.28 -4.23 54.62
CA LYS A 502 -15.82 -5.53 55.06
C LYS A 502 -15.49 -6.74 54.16
N GLY A 503 -14.82 -6.54 53.03
CA GLY A 503 -14.49 -7.60 52.08
C GLY A 503 -15.67 -8.18 51.29
N LEU A 504 -16.78 -7.43 51.16
CA LEU A 504 -17.98 -7.84 50.41
C LEU A 504 -18.32 -6.77 49.37
N LEU A 505 -18.59 -7.17 48.13
CA LEU A 505 -19.13 -6.31 47.07
C LEU A 505 -20.51 -6.81 46.67
N GLN A 506 -21.45 -5.91 46.38
CA GLN A 506 -22.79 -6.26 45.90
C GLN A 506 -22.83 -6.16 44.37
N PHE A 507 -23.21 -7.27 43.70
CA PHE A 507 -23.37 -7.33 42.25
C PHE A 507 -24.85 -7.28 41.87
N ASN A 508 -25.23 -6.33 41.03
CA ASN A 508 -26.55 -6.26 40.43
C ASN A 508 -26.46 -6.73 38.96
N ASP A 509 -27.07 -7.87 38.69
CA ASP A 509 -27.11 -8.55 37.39
C ASP A 509 -27.96 -7.83 36.33
N ALA A 510 -28.90 -6.96 36.74
CA ALA A 510 -29.75 -6.21 35.84
C ALA A 510 -30.49 -7.06 34.78
N GLY A 511 -30.81 -8.33 35.09
CA GLY A 511 -31.48 -9.28 34.18
C GLY A 511 -30.55 -10.15 33.33
N TRP A 512 -29.22 -10.03 33.48
CA TRP A 512 -28.23 -10.85 32.79
C TRP A 512 -28.03 -12.20 33.48
N GLN A 513 -27.90 -13.28 32.71
CA GLN A 513 -27.55 -14.60 33.21
C GLN A 513 -26.03 -14.73 33.33
N ILE A 514 -25.52 -14.85 34.56
CA ILE A 514 -24.08 -15.01 34.81
C ILE A 514 -23.66 -16.44 34.45
N ARG A 515 -22.70 -16.56 33.53
CA ARG A 515 -22.10 -17.84 33.12
C ARG A 515 -20.97 -18.24 34.04
N GLU A 516 -20.09 -17.29 34.35
CA GLU A 516 -18.82 -17.57 35.00
C GLU A 516 -18.27 -16.34 35.73
N ILE A 517 -17.62 -16.55 36.87
CA ILE A 517 -16.85 -15.54 37.61
C ILE A 517 -15.47 -16.14 37.87
N GLN A 518 -14.41 -15.43 37.45
CA GLN A 518 -13.03 -15.87 37.58
C GLN A 518 -12.15 -14.77 38.17
N ASP A 519 -11.10 -15.17 38.87
CA ASP A 519 -9.94 -14.31 39.10
C ASP A 519 -9.18 -14.13 37.78
N SER A 520 -8.90 -12.88 37.38
CA SER A 520 -8.26 -12.61 36.09
C SER A 520 -6.76 -12.91 36.06
N GLU A 521 -6.07 -12.94 37.20
CA GLU A 521 -4.65 -13.27 37.29
C GLU A 521 -4.43 -14.78 37.38
N THR A 522 -5.24 -15.49 38.16
CA THR A 522 -5.06 -16.92 38.43
C THR A 522 -5.92 -17.82 37.54
N GLY A 523 -7.02 -17.29 36.97
CA GLY A 523 -8.00 -18.06 36.19
C GLY A 523 -8.84 -19.02 37.03
N GLU A 524 -8.76 -18.93 38.36
CA GLU A 524 -9.53 -19.78 39.28
C GLU A 524 -11.00 -19.36 39.26
N LEU A 525 -11.89 -20.35 39.16
CA LEU A 525 -13.32 -20.18 39.25
C LEU A 525 -13.71 -19.77 40.68
N LEU A 526 -14.38 -18.63 40.83
CA LEU A 526 -14.94 -18.20 42.11
C LEU A 526 -16.34 -18.79 42.28
N ASP A 527 -16.64 -19.33 43.47
CA ASP A 527 -17.94 -19.95 43.75
C ASP A 527 -19.10 -18.96 43.50
N LEU A 528 -20.10 -19.44 42.76
CA LEU A 528 -21.33 -18.71 42.44
C LEU A 528 -22.17 -18.56 43.72
N PHE A 529 -22.57 -17.32 44.02
CA PHE A 529 -23.34 -16.84 45.18
C PHE A 529 -24.13 -17.92 45.95
N GLU A 530 -23.82 -18.14 47.23
CA GLU A 530 -24.70 -18.85 48.17
C GLU A 530 -25.76 -17.88 48.73
N GLU A 531 -27.04 -18.24 48.60
CA GLU A 531 -28.25 -17.50 49.02
C GLU A 531 -28.60 -16.24 48.17
N ASP A 532 -29.90 -15.87 48.18
CA ASP A 532 -30.57 -14.85 47.34
C ASP A 532 -29.96 -13.43 47.36
N ASP A 533 -28.92 -13.21 48.15
CA ASP A 533 -28.21 -11.95 48.24
C ASP A 533 -26.87 -12.02 47.48
N ARG A 534 -26.84 -11.44 46.27
CA ARG A 534 -25.68 -11.40 45.35
C ARG A 534 -24.48 -10.61 45.91
N PHE A 535 -23.80 -11.16 46.90
CA PHE A 535 -22.56 -10.62 47.47
C PHE A 535 -21.33 -11.41 46.99
N LEU A 536 -20.35 -10.70 46.42
CA LEU A 536 -19.04 -11.25 46.11
C LEU A 536 -18.16 -11.16 47.36
N ASN A 537 -17.79 -12.33 47.91
CA ASN A 537 -16.93 -12.42 49.09
C ASN A 537 -15.45 -12.40 48.70
N MET A 538 -14.76 -11.32 49.03
CA MET A 538 -13.33 -11.09 48.73
C MET A 538 -12.38 -11.79 49.72
N ARG A 539 -12.87 -12.43 50.79
CA ARG A 539 -12.03 -12.96 51.88
C ARG A 539 -11.56 -14.40 51.73
N ASN A 540 -12.06 -15.17 50.76
CA ASN A 540 -11.87 -16.62 50.71
C ASN A 540 -10.93 -17.16 49.62
N VAL A 541 -10.21 -16.30 48.89
CA VAL A 541 -9.22 -16.74 47.89
C VAL A 541 -7.83 -16.60 48.51
N GLY A 542 -7.08 -17.70 48.55
CA GLY A 542 -5.89 -17.85 49.39
C GLY A 542 -4.77 -16.84 49.11
N ASN A 543 -4.30 -16.17 50.17
CA ASN A 543 -2.99 -15.50 50.34
C ASN A 543 -2.48 -14.53 49.24
N GLY A 544 -3.28 -14.17 48.24
CA GLY A 544 -2.99 -13.14 47.24
C GLY A 544 -4.02 -12.01 47.31
N ASP A 545 -3.55 -10.76 47.28
CA ASP A 545 -4.42 -9.60 47.18
C ASP A 545 -5.16 -9.65 45.82
N LEU A 546 -6.47 -9.94 45.83
CA LEU A 546 -7.32 -9.90 44.64
C LEU A 546 -7.31 -8.48 44.04
N SER A 547 -6.57 -8.30 42.94
CA SER A 547 -6.45 -7.01 42.26
C SER A 547 -7.55 -6.84 41.20
N GLN A 548 -8.04 -7.93 40.61
CA GLN A 548 -8.92 -7.90 39.43
C GLN A 548 -9.80 -9.17 39.24
N ILE A 549 -11.07 -8.97 38.90
CA ILE A 549 -12.11 -10.00 38.74
C ILE A 549 -12.69 -9.93 37.32
N ARG A 550 -12.98 -11.09 36.72
CA ARG A 550 -13.64 -11.22 35.41
C ARG A 550 -15.00 -11.90 35.55
N ILE A 551 -16.03 -11.33 34.91
CA ILE A 551 -17.41 -11.82 34.93
C ILE A 551 -17.88 -12.00 33.50
N LEU A 552 -18.41 -13.17 33.17
CA LEU A 552 -19.04 -13.48 31.89
C LEU A 552 -20.55 -13.63 32.08
N ALA A 553 -21.35 -12.91 31.29
CA ALA A 553 -22.79 -12.93 31.38
C ALA A 553 -23.46 -12.87 29.99
N GLU A 554 -24.67 -13.42 29.88
CA GLU A 554 -25.46 -13.43 28.64
C GLU A 554 -26.87 -12.86 28.88
N LEU A 555 -27.42 -12.23 27.84
CA LEU A 555 -28.77 -11.68 27.81
C LEU A 555 -29.48 -12.09 26.52
N GLN A 556 -30.68 -12.64 26.63
CA GLN A 556 -31.53 -12.90 25.48
C GLN A 556 -32.18 -11.58 25.02
N LEU A 557 -32.03 -11.24 23.74
CA LEU A 557 -32.66 -10.07 23.13
C LEU A 557 -33.97 -10.48 22.44
N SER A 558 -35.00 -9.64 22.57
CA SER A 558 -36.26 -9.76 21.84
C SER A 558 -36.55 -8.44 21.14
N PRO A 559 -35.94 -8.17 19.98
CA PRO A 559 -36.07 -6.89 19.30
C PRO A 559 -37.49 -6.66 18.79
N GLU A 560 -38.10 -5.53 19.14
CA GLU A 560 -39.36 -5.07 18.54
C GLU A 560 -39.02 -4.13 17.38
N ASN A 561 -39.29 -4.55 16.13
CA ASN A 561 -38.94 -3.80 14.92
C ASN A 561 -37.45 -3.40 14.80
N GLY A 562 -36.54 -4.13 15.46
CA GLY A 562 -35.11 -3.84 15.48
C GLY A 562 -34.65 -2.96 16.65
N ASP A 563 -35.57 -2.36 17.41
CA ASP A 563 -35.22 -1.60 18.62
C ASP A 563 -34.90 -2.54 19.79
N VAL A 564 -33.84 -2.24 20.52
CA VAL A 564 -33.39 -3.00 21.69
C VAL A 564 -33.03 -2.06 22.84
N GLY A 565 -33.41 -2.46 24.05
CA GLY A 565 -33.09 -1.73 25.26
C GLY A 565 -32.88 -2.65 26.45
N PHE A 566 -31.76 -2.49 27.16
CA PHE A 566 -31.42 -3.31 28.32
C PHE A 566 -30.59 -2.53 29.34
N TYR A 567 -30.64 -2.99 30.60
CA TYR A 567 -29.84 -2.43 31.68
C TYR A 567 -28.47 -3.12 31.73
N LEU A 568 -27.43 -2.39 32.11
CA LEU A 568 -26.10 -2.96 32.30
C LEU A 568 -25.93 -3.43 33.76
N PRO A 569 -25.20 -4.53 34.00
CA PRO A 569 -24.84 -4.94 35.34
C PRO A 569 -23.99 -3.88 36.04
N THR A 570 -24.11 -3.79 37.36
CA THR A 570 -23.37 -2.81 38.17
C THR A 570 -22.86 -3.44 39.46
N VAL A 571 -21.75 -2.90 39.98
CA VAL A 571 -21.14 -3.35 41.23
C VAL A 571 -21.05 -2.18 42.19
N THR A 572 -21.50 -2.40 43.42
CA THR A 572 -21.57 -1.41 44.49
C THR A 572 -21.04 -2.00 45.79
N ASP A 573 -20.63 -1.16 46.74
CA ASP A 573 -20.27 -1.60 48.11
C ASP A 573 -21.49 -1.58 49.03
N VAL A 574 -21.52 -2.50 49.99
CA VAL A 574 -22.64 -2.79 50.90
C VAL A 574 -22.98 -1.59 51.80
N GLU A 575 -22.02 -0.69 52.05
CA GLU A 575 -22.21 0.56 52.82
C GLU A 575 -22.32 1.81 51.94
N GLY A 576 -22.29 1.70 50.61
CA GLY A 576 -22.32 2.84 49.69
C GLY A 576 -21.03 3.70 49.68
N ALA A 577 -19.96 3.23 50.34
CA ALA A 577 -18.70 3.98 50.49
C ALA A 577 -17.71 3.81 49.33
N ALA A 578 -17.94 2.85 48.43
CA ALA A 578 -17.12 2.66 47.24
C ALA A 578 -17.56 3.57 46.08
N ARG A 579 -16.62 4.35 45.56
CA ARG A 579 -16.82 5.11 44.31
C ARG A 579 -16.12 4.38 43.16
N VAL A 580 -16.90 4.00 42.15
CA VAL A 580 -16.35 3.56 40.87
C VAL A 580 -15.68 4.78 40.22
N GLN A 581 -14.36 4.71 40.05
CA GLN A 581 -13.50 5.77 39.53
C GLN A 581 -13.61 5.89 38.00
N LYS A 582 -13.76 4.74 37.31
CA LYS A 582 -13.90 4.69 35.85
C LYS A 582 -14.69 3.44 35.48
N ALA A 583 -15.74 3.59 34.70
CA ALA A 583 -16.48 2.49 34.11
C ALA A 583 -16.57 2.69 32.59
N THR A 584 -16.17 1.70 31.80
CA THR A 584 -16.19 1.75 30.33
C THR A 584 -17.02 0.60 29.75
N LEU A 585 -17.61 0.84 28.59
CA LEU A 585 -18.37 -0.11 27.78
C LEU A 585 -17.86 -0.05 26.34
N ASP A 586 -17.30 -1.15 25.86
CA ASP A 586 -16.92 -1.33 24.47
C ASP A 586 -17.92 -2.26 23.80
N ILE A 587 -18.70 -1.73 22.86
CA ILE A 587 -19.68 -2.51 22.09
C ILE A 587 -19.02 -2.97 20.80
N LYS A 588 -18.95 -4.27 20.59
CA LYS A 588 -18.44 -4.93 19.38
C LYS A 588 -19.60 -5.50 18.58
N SER A 589 -19.58 -5.24 17.27
CA SER A 589 -20.55 -5.83 16.32
C SER A 589 -19.85 -6.91 15.51
N THR A 590 -20.05 -8.18 15.88
CA THR A 590 -19.37 -9.34 15.28
C THR A 590 -20.19 -10.04 14.19
N GLY A 591 -21.50 -9.79 14.13
CA GLY A 591 -22.44 -10.46 13.21
C GLY A 591 -22.96 -9.58 12.08
N ARG A 592 -24.08 -9.99 11.49
CA ARG A 592 -24.79 -9.25 10.42
C ARG A 592 -25.55 -8.02 10.91
N SER A 593 -25.61 -7.81 12.22
CA SER A 593 -26.30 -6.68 12.83
C SER A 593 -25.32 -5.86 13.67
N MET A 594 -25.44 -4.55 13.58
CA MET A 594 -24.73 -3.59 14.41
C MET A 594 -25.71 -2.88 15.32
N LEU A 595 -25.40 -2.82 16.61
CA LEU A 595 -26.15 -2.02 17.55
C LEU A 595 -25.75 -0.55 17.40
N VAL A 596 -26.67 0.27 16.91
CA VAL A 596 -26.54 1.71 16.87
C VAL A 596 -27.17 2.28 18.14
N VAL A 597 -26.33 2.76 19.07
CA VAL A 597 -26.79 3.31 20.34
C VAL A 597 -27.38 4.71 20.16
N ASP A 598 -28.61 4.89 20.63
CA ASP A 598 -29.22 6.20 20.82
C ASP A 598 -28.79 6.75 22.19
N LEU A 599 -27.83 7.68 22.17
CA LEU A 599 -27.31 8.31 23.39
C LEU A 599 -28.33 9.21 24.09
N ALA A 600 -29.30 9.78 23.38
CA ALA A 600 -30.32 10.65 23.98
C ALA A 600 -31.37 9.83 24.74
N ALA A 601 -31.71 8.64 24.23
CA ALA A 601 -32.62 7.70 24.90
C ALA A 601 -31.92 6.80 25.94
N SER A 602 -30.61 6.64 25.84
CA SER A 602 -29.79 5.91 26.80
C SER A 602 -29.59 6.68 28.11
N VAL A 603 -29.40 5.98 29.23
CA VAL A 603 -29.24 6.58 30.56
C VAL A 603 -27.90 6.17 31.15
N GLY A 604 -27.12 7.14 31.63
CA GLY A 604 -25.84 6.89 32.30
C GLY A 604 -24.70 6.49 31.36
N LEU A 605 -24.76 6.89 30.08
CA LEU A 605 -23.76 6.60 29.05
C LEU A 605 -23.29 7.90 28.38
N THR A 606 -21.97 8.08 28.25
CA THR A 606 -21.35 9.15 27.46
C THR A 606 -20.38 8.56 26.44
N ARG A 607 -20.11 9.26 25.33
CA ARG A 607 -19.11 8.78 24.35
C ARG A 607 -17.73 8.71 25.01
N GLY A 608 -17.06 7.56 24.89
CA GLY A 608 -15.70 7.39 25.37
C GLY A 608 -14.69 7.97 24.38
N ILE A 609 -13.60 8.55 24.89
CA ILE A 609 -12.46 8.97 24.06
C ILE A 609 -11.69 7.71 23.66
N VAL A 610 -11.62 7.41 22.36
CA VAL A 610 -10.74 6.36 21.81
C VAL A 610 -9.29 6.86 21.91
N ALA A 611 -8.64 6.58 23.04
CA ALA A 611 -7.21 6.82 23.20
C ALA A 611 -6.45 5.59 22.69
N GLY A 612 -6.05 5.60 21.41
CA GLY A 612 -5.21 4.54 20.85
C GLY A 612 -4.74 4.84 19.44
N ALA A 613 -3.42 4.88 19.25
CA ALA A 613 -2.73 5.07 17.96
C ALA A 613 -2.70 3.81 17.07
N ASP A 614 -3.44 2.75 17.41
CA ASP A 614 -3.49 1.49 16.67
C ASP A 614 -4.80 1.31 15.87
N VAL A 615 -5.23 2.36 15.16
CA VAL A 615 -6.27 2.20 14.13
C VAL A 615 -5.61 1.66 12.87
N SER A 616 -5.27 0.37 12.90
CA SER A 616 -5.08 -0.38 11.66
C SER A 616 -6.44 -0.47 10.95
N VAL A 617 -6.52 0.05 9.73
CA VAL A 617 -7.73 0.31 8.92
C VAL A 617 -8.53 -0.97 8.55
N GLY A 618 -8.26 -2.13 9.18
CA GLY A 618 -8.85 -3.41 8.83
C GLY A 618 -9.77 -4.07 9.85
N LYS A 619 -9.77 -3.66 11.13
CA LYS A 619 -10.54 -4.35 12.19
C LYS A 619 -10.92 -3.40 13.33
N SER A 620 -12.13 -2.84 13.31
CA SER A 620 -13.10 -3.01 14.41
C SER A 620 -14.31 -2.08 14.26
N SER A 621 -15.51 -2.65 14.28
CA SER A 621 -16.79 -1.97 14.53
C SER A 621 -17.01 -1.66 16.03
N THR A 622 -15.93 -1.39 16.78
CA THR A 622 -16.01 -1.16 18.23
C THR A 622 -16.42 0.27 18.52
N MET A 623 -17.49 0.44 19.30
CA MET A 623 -17.94 1.72 19.82
C MET A 623 -17.68 1.78 21.33
N SER A 624 -16.90 2.75 21.79
CA SER A 624 -16.53 2.91 23.20
C SER A 624 -17.37 3.97 23.90
N TYR A 625 -17.88 3.64 25.08
CA TYR A 625 -18.68 4.49 25.95
C TYR A 625 -18.11 4.51 27.36
N GLN A 626 -18.34 5.61 28.08
CA GLN A 626 -18.08 5.72 29.50
C GLN A 626 -19.41 5.63 30.27
N ILE A 627 -19.45 4.76 31.27
CA ILE A 627 -20.63 4.50 32.11
C ILE A 627 -20.57 5.43 33.33
N GLN A 628 -21.64 6.18 33.57
CA GLN A 628 -21.83 7.02 34.75
C GLN A 628 -22.59 6.23 35.82
N THR A 629 -21.86 5.62 36.76
CA THR A 629 -22.43 4.70 37.75
C THR A 629 -22.93 5.37 39.04
N GLN A 630 -22.77 6.70 39.20
CA GLN A 630 -23.02 7.39 40.48
C GLN A 630 -24.47 7.91 40.67
N GLU A 631 -25.29 8.00 39.61
CA GLU A 631 -26.60 8.68 39.71
C GLU A 631 -27.81 7.84 39.25
N LYS A 632 -27.68 6.97 38.25
CA LYS A 632 -28.80 6.20 37.66
C LYS A 632 -28.35 4.80 37.22
N ARG A 633 -29.28 3.84 37.22
CA ARG A 633 -29.00 2.49 36.67
C ARG A 633 -28.72 2.62 35.17
N PRO A 634 -27.52 2.26 34.69
CA PRO A 634 -27.14 2.47 33.30
C PRO A 634 -28.00 1.62 32.37
N LYS A 635 -28.56 2.24 31.34
CA LYS A 635 -29.44 1.62 30.35
C LYS A 635 -28.97 1.97 28.95
N VAL A 636 -28.72 0.94 28.13
CA VAL A 636 -28.44 1.08 26.70
C VAL A 636 -29.76 1.01 25.96
N VAL A 637 -30.01 1.98 25.08
CA VAL A 637 -31.14 1.98 24.12
C VAL A 637 -30.56 2.22 22.73
N GLY A 638 -31.03 1.46 21.74
CA GLY A 638 -30.57 1.60 20.37
C GLY A 638 -31.34 0.71 19.41
N ALA A 639 -30.90 0.70 18.15
CA ALA A 639 -31.47 -0.13 17.10
C ALA A 639 -30.42 -1.08 16.51
N LEU A 640 -30.81 -2.32 16.26
CA LEU A 640 -30.05 -3.30 15.49
C LEU A 640 -30.24 -3.01 14.00
N VAL A 641 -29.16 -2.59 13.35
CA VAL A 641 -29.14 -2.27 11.92
C VAL A 641 -28.37 -3.35 11.18
N ALA A 642 -28.97 -3.90 10.12
CA ALA A 642 -28.33 -4.88 9.26
C ALA A 642 -27.12 -4.27 8.53
N GLN A 643 -25.96 -4.92 8.64
CA GLN A 643 -24.76 -4.60 7.90
C GLN A 643 -24.65 -5.48 6.64
N PRO A 644 -24.42 -4.90 5.45
CA PRO A 644 -24.16 -5.70 4.26
C PRO A 644 -22.80 -6.41 4.41
N PRO A 645 -22.71 -7.73 4.19
CA PRO A 645 -21.44 -8.44 4.26
C PRO A 645 -20.52 -7.97 3.12
N ARG A 646 -19.31 -7.56 3.48
CA ARG A 646 -18.23 -7.28 2.52
C ARG A 646 -17.44 -8.56 2.29
N ILE A 647 -17.32 -8.97 1.03
CA ILE A 647 -16.48 -10.11 0.67
C ILE A 647 -15.42 -9.72 -0.35
N SER A 648 -14.26 -10.34 -0.24
CA SER A 648 -13.24 -10.36 -1.28
C SER A 648 -13.23 -11.74 -1.92
N LEU A 649 -13.30 -11.80 -3.26
CA LEU A 649 -13.48 -13.04 -4.00
C LEU A 649 -12.36 -13.19 -5.05
N ALA A 650 -11.66 -14.32 -5.02
CA ALA A 650 -10.84 -14.81 -6.14
C ALA A 650 -11.51 -16.04 -6.76
N SER A 651 -11.49 -16.17 -8.08
CA SER A 651 -12.18 -17.24 -8.80
C SER A 651 -11.34 -17.79 -9.93
N GLU A 652 -11.32 -19.12 -10.07
CA GLU A 652 -10.75 -19.84 -11.22
C GLU A 652 -11.75 -20.92 -11.66
N ALA A 653 -11.89 -21.11 -12.97
CA ALA A 653 -12.82 -22.07 -13.55
C ALA A 653 -12.15 -22.94 -14.60
N THR A 654 -12.53 -24.22 -14.63
CA THR A 654 -12.13 -25.17 -15.67
C THR A 654 -13.39 -25.79 -16.29
N ILE A 655 -13.49 -25.72 -17.62
CA ILE A 655 -14.56 -26.35 -18.39
C ILE A 655 -13.93 -27.39 -19.29
N GLU A 656 -14.28 -28.66 -19.09
CA GLU A 656 -13.70 -29.81 -19.77
C GLU A 656 -14.78 -30.63 -20.47
N LEU A 657 -14.54 -30.93 -21.75
CA LEU A 657 -15.35 -31.87 -22.52
C LEU A 657 -14.81 -33.29 -22.33
N SER A 658 -15.69 -34.20 -21.93
CA SER A 658 -15.39 -35.63 -21.78
C SER A 658 -16.46 -36.45 -22.49
N GLY A 659 -16.18 -36.86 -23.72
CA GLY A 659 -17.15 -37.55 -24.56
C GLY A 659 -18.38 -36.67 -24.81
N ASN A 660 -19.54 -37.09 -24.30
CA ASN A 660 -20.78 -36.33 -24.44
C ASN A 660 -21.13 -35.44 -23.24
N GLN A 661 -20.22 -35.33 -22.28
CA GLN A 661 -20.44 -34.59 -21.04
C GLN A 661 -19.51 -33.38 -20.97
N LEU A 662 -20.10 -32.23 -20.66
CA LEU A 662 -19.37 -31.03 -20.34
C LEU A 662 -19.31 -30.90 -18.81
N ARG A 663 -18.10 -30.99 -18.27
CA ARG A 663 -17.84 -30.82 -16.84
C ARG A 663 -17.34 -29.39 -16.58
N THR A 664 -17.99 -28.70 -15.68
CA THR A 664 -17.59 -27.35 -15.23
C THR A 664 -17.23 -27.41 -13.75
N ASP A 665 -15.97 -27.12 -13.43
CA ASP A 665 -15.49 -26.96 -12.06
C ASP A 665 -15.13 -25.48 -11.85
N VAL A 666 -15.67 -24.84 -10.80
CA VAL A 666 -15.38 -23.45 -10.43
C VAL A 666 -14.93 -23.41 -8.98
N ASP A 667 -13.76 -22.84 -8.73
CA ASP A 667 -13.18 -22.69 -7.40
C ASP A 667 -13.17 -21.22 -6.99
N TRP A 668 -13.79 -20.93 -5.86
CA TRP A 668 -13.82 -19.63 -5.23
C TRP A 668 -13.00 -19.63 -3.95
N THR A 669 -12.22 -18.56 -3.76
CA THR A 669 -11.66 -18.21 -2.46
C THR A 669 -12.35 -16.94 -1.97
N VAL A 670 -13.26 -17.08 -1.01
CA VAL A 670 -14.03 -15.99 -0.42
C VAL A 670 -13.38 -15.58 0.89
N THR A 671 -13.09 -14.30 1.09
CA THR A 671 -12.67 -13.74 2.38
C THR A 671 -13.72 -12.75 2.86
N SER A 672 -14.30 -12.96 4.04
CA SER A 672 -15.23 -12.01 4.66
C SER A 672 -14.67 -11.41 5.94
N SER A 673 -14.99 -10.13 6.18
CA SER A 673 -14.69 -9.42 7.44
C SER A 673 -15.73 -9.62 8.52
N LEU A 674 -16.93 -10.10 8.16
CA LEU A 674 -18.04 -10.39 9.06
C LEU A 674 -18.33 -11.89 9.03
N ASP A 675 -19.00 -12.40 10.06
CA ASP A 675 -19.52 -13.76 10.02
C ASP A 675 -20.63 -13.86 8.96
N LEU A 676 -20.58 -14.90 8.13
CA LEU A 676 -21.61 -15.18 7.12
C LEU A 676 -22.75 -16.03 7.68
N GLU A 677 -22.63 -16.51 8.94
CA GLU A 677 -23.69 -17.21 9.68
C GLU A 677 -24.31 -18.38 8.89
N GLY A 678 -23.46 -19.06 8.13
CA GLY A 678 -23.84 -20.23 7.37
C GLY A 678 -24.53 -19.96 6.03
N ARG A 679 -24.66 -18.70 5.57
CA ARG A 679 -25.47 -18.34 4.40
C ARG A 679 -24.77 -17.36 3.46
N LEU A 680 -24.83 -17.62 2.15
CA LEU A 680 -24.31 -16.73 1.11
C LEU A 680 -25.23 -16.68 -0.11
N PHE A 681 -25.68 -15.48 -0.50
CA PHE A 681 -26.45 -15.31 -1.74
C PHE A 681 -25.54 -15.32 -2.97
N VAL A 682 -25.92 -16.11 -3.97
CA VAL A 682 -25.23 -16.26 -5.25
C VAL A 682 -26.20 -16.12 -6.41
N ARG A 683 -25.67 -15.82 -7.59
CA ARG A 683 -26.44 -15.76 -8.84
C ARG A 683 -25.89 -16.74 -9.86
N ILE A 684 -26.76 -17.54 -10.45
CA ILE A 684 -26.43 -18.55 -11.46
C ILE A 684 -27.39 -18.30 -12.65
N PRO A 685 -26.89 -17.83 -13.81
CA PRO A 685 -27.72 -17.57 -14.97
C PRO A 685 -28.37 -18.85 -15.52
N ASP A 686 -29.60 -18.75 -16.03
CA ASP A 686 -30.27 -19.88 -16.67
C ASP A 686 -29.65 -20.21 -18.03
N ALA A 687 -29.46 -21.50 -18.30
CA ALA A 687 -28.84 -21.99 -19.53
C ALA A 687 -29.79 -21.99 -20.76
N SER A 688 -31.09 -21.74 -20.56
CA SER A 688 -32.17 -21.98 -21.53
C SER A 688 -32.63 -20.75 -22.33
N SER A 689 -32.07 -19.56 -22.14
CA SER A 689 -32.46 -18.34 -22.88
C SER A 689 -31.34 -17.83 -23.80
N PRO A 690 -31.33 -18.18 -25.09
CA PRO A 690 -30.60 -17.38 -26.08
C PRO A 690 -31.36 -16.06 -26.30
N ALA A 691 -30.75 -14.95 -25.91
CA ALA A 691 -31.25 -13.62 -26.24
C ALA A 691 -31.43 -13.49 -27.76
N THR A 692 -32.68 -13.34 -28.20
CA THR A 692 -33.02 -12.94 -29.56
C THR A 692 -32.41 -11.56 -29.84
N LEU A 693 -31.37 -11.57 -30.68
CA LEU A 693 -30.80 -10.39 -31.32
C LEU A 693 -31.81 -9.83 -32.34
N ASP A 694 -32.75 -8.99 -31.90
CA ASP A 694 -33.49 -8.09 -32.80
C ASP A 694 -32.69 -6.81 -33.00
N ALA A 695 -31.74 -6.88 -33.93
CA ALA A 695 -31.10 -5.71 -34.53
C ALA A 695 -31.90 -5.27 -35.76
N SER A 696 -33.05 -4.60 -35.55
CA SER A 696 -33.70 -3.77 -36.58
C SER A 696 -34.88 -2.97 -36.02
N SER A 697 -34.62 -1.79 -35.46
CA SER A 697 -35.54 -0.64 -35.58
C SER A 697 -34.79 0.67 -35.30
N PRO A 698 -34.77 1.65 -36.22
CA PRO A 698 -34.12 2.91 -36.01
C PRO A 698 -34.92 3.80 -35.06
N ALA A 699 -34.19 4.59 -34.29
CA ALA A 699 -34.73 5.67 -33.48
C ALA A 699 -35.63 6.60 -34.31
N THR A 700 -36.84 6.84 -33.82
CA THR A 700 -37.59 8.06 -34.12
C THR A 700 -37.77 8.84 -32.83
N LEU A 701 -37.08 9.98 -32.77
CA LEU A 701 -37.43 11.10 -31.91
C LEU A 701 -38.85 11.53 -32.27
N ASN A 702 -39.72 11.64 -31.26
CA ASN A 702 -40.89 12.50 -31.35
C ASN A 702 -40.99 13.33 -30.08
N GLU A 703 -40.67 14.62 -30.25
CA GLU A 703 -41.17 15.72 -29.43
C GLU A 703 -42.70 15.77 -29.52
N ASN A 704 -43.37 15.83 -28.37
CA ASN A 704 -44.35 16.87 -28.03
C ASN A 704 -45.21 16.49 -26.81
N GLY A 705 -45.26 17.43 -25.85
CA GLY A 705 -46.53 17.97 -25.35
C GLY A 705 -47.16 17.33 -24.12
N ASP A 706 -46.97 18.00 -22.97
CA ASP A 706 -47.96 18.36 -21.95
C ASP A 706 -48.92 17.29 -21.39
N ALA A 707 -48.87 17.08 -20.07
CA ALA A 707 -49.81 17.71 -19.13
C ALA A 707 -49.64 17.21 -17.68
N MET A 708 -49.84 18.15 -16.76
CA MET A 708 -49.90 18.01 -15.31
C MET A 708 -50.95 17.01 -14.79
N GLY A 709 -50.75 16.52 -13.56
CA GLY A 709 -51.86 16.46 -12.59
C GLY A 709 -51.97 15.23 -11.69
N SER A 710 -51.42 15.37 -10.48
CA SER A 710 -52.10 15.18 -9.19
C SER A 710 -52.57 13.79 -8.69
N ALA A 711 -52.23 13.57 -7.41
CA ALA A 711 -52.60 12.51 -6.48
C ALA A 711 -54.10 12.36 -6.16
N ALA A 712 -54.52 11.17 -5.69
CA ALA A 712 -55.10 10.94 -4.35
C ALA A 712 -55.69 9.51 -4.17
N LEU A 713 -55.15 8.79 -3.18
CA LEU A 713 -55.77 8.16 -1.98
C LEU A 713 -57.01 7.24 -2.01
N GLU A 714 -56.91 6.24 -1.09
CA GLU A 714 -57.95 5.50 -0.33
C GLU A 714 -58.75 4.42 -1.10
N GLY A 715 -58.92 3.17 -0.65
CA GLY A 715 -58.79 2.54 0.67
C GLY A 715 -60.17 2.00 1.10
N GLU A 716 -60.37 0.68 1.14
CA GLU A 716 -61.10 -0.05 2.20
C GLU A 716 -61.47 -1.50 1.81
N SER A 717 -61.32 -2.36 2.82
CA SER A 717 -61.55 -3.80 2.91
C SER A 717 -62.95 -4.14 3.45
N ASN A 718 -63.55 -5.26 3.05
CA ASN A 718 -64.04 -6.24 4.04
C ASN A 718 -64.40 -7.62 3.44
N GLU A 719 -64.09 -8.65 4.21
CA GLU A 719 -64.35 -10.08 4.02
C GLU A 719 -65.82 -10.46 4.29
N THR A 720 -66.30 -11.60 3.77
CA THR A 720 -66.84 -12.76 4.52
C THR A 720 -67.26 -13.88 3.54
N SER A 721 -66.91 -15.11 3.87
CA SER A 721 -67.05 -16.37 3.12
C SER A 721 -68.23 -17.25 3.59
N THR A 722 -68.89 -17.98 2.68
CA THR A 722 -69.56 -19.29 2.92
C THR A 722 -69.74 -20.09 1.62
N LEU A 723 -69.63 -21.42 1.76
CA LEU A 723 -69.42 -22.49 0.77
C LEU A 723 -70.70 -23.12 0.13
N ASP A 724 -70.42 -23.93 -0.91
CA ASP A 724 -71.17 -25.03 -1.58
C ASP A 724 -72.29 -24.64 -2.57
N ASP A 725 -72.40 -25.15 -3.80
CA ASP A 725 -71.69 -26.24 -4.51
C ASP A 725 -71.96 -26.16 -6.04
N ALA A 726 -71.08 -26.81 -6.81
CA ALA A 726 -71.21 -27.28 -8.22
C ALA A 726 -70.76 -26.41 -9.41
N GLU A 727 -69.58 -26.81 -9.91
CA GLU A 727 -69.08 -26.87 -11.29
C GLU A 727 -68.66 -25.58 -12.04
N ASP A 728 -67.32 -25.52 -12.17
CA ASP A 728 -66.55 -25.28 -13.40
C ASP A 728 -65.76 -23.95 -13.50
N ILE A 729 -64.44 -24.15 -13.59
CA ILE A 729 -63.39 -23.28 -14.18
C ILE A 729 -62.85 -22.11 -13.32
N SER A 730 -61.52 -22.17 -13.14
CA SER A 730 -60.57 -21.13 -12.69
C SER A 730 -60.26 -21.02 -11.18
N GLY A 731 -59.28 -21.81 -10.73
CA GLY A 731 -58.34 -21.41 -9.68
C GLY A 731 -57.01 -20.98 -10.32
N PRO A 732 -56.26 -20.04 -9.74
CA PRO A 732 -54.96 -19.64 -10.26
C PRO A 732 -53.97 -20.78 -10.00
N ASP A 733 -53.19 -21.13 -11.02
CA ASP A 733 -52.07 -22.03 -10.86
C ASP A 733 -51.15 -21.48 -9.76
N LYS A 734 -51.26 -22.07 -8.56
CA LYS A 734 -50.06 -22.42 -7.81
C LYS A 734 -49.23 -23.20 -8.80
N GLU A 735 -48.22 -22.55 -9.38
CA GLU A 735 -47.08 -23.27 -9.91
C GLU A 735 -46.56 -24.12 -8.75
N THR A 736 -47.00 -25.36 -8.79
CA THR A 736 -46.50 -26.44 -7.98
C THR A 736 -45.05 -26.53 -8.40
N ILE A 737 -44.16 -25.92 -7.62
CA ILE A 737 -42.71 -26.04 -7.80
C ILE A 737 -42.45 -27.53 -7.75
N ASP A 738 -42.11 -28.08 -8.92
CA ASP A 738 -41.71 -29.46 -9.09
C ASP A 738 -40.51 -29.73 -8.18
N PRO A 739 -40.63 -30.56 -7.13
CA PRO A 739 -39.54 -30.81 -6.19
C PRO A 739 -38.41 -31.66 -6.80
N ASP A 740 -38.54 -32.05 -8.07
CA ASP A 740 -37.58 -32.87 -8.83
C ASP A 740 -36.79 -32.08 -9.89
N LEU A 741 -36.73 -30.74 -9.83
CA LEU A 741 -35.71 -29.99 -10.58
C LEU A 741 -34.33 -30.34 -10.01
N GLU A 742 -33.70 -31.39 -10.55
CA GLU A 742 -32.32 -31.79 -10.24
C GLU A 742 -31.41 -30.56 -10.32
N GLU A 743 -31.00 -30.03 -9.16
CA GLU A 743 -30.07 -28.91 -9.09
C GLU A 743 -28.76 -29.35 -9.78
N PRO A 744 -28.39 -28.77 -10.95
CA PRO A 744 -27.28 -29.29 -11.74
C PRO A 744 -25.91 -28.99 -11.12
N TRP A 745 -25.88 -28.25 -10.01
CA TRP A 745 -24.67 -27.82 -9.32
C TRP A 745 -24.49 -28.54 -7.99
N VAL A 746 -23.38 -29.26 -7.86
CA VAL A 746 -22.90 -29.79 -6.59
C VAL A 746 -21.92 -28.79 -5.99
N VAL A 747 -22.20 -28.33 -4.78
CA VAL A 747 -21.40 -27.29 -4.10
C VAL A 747 -20.78 -27.84 -2.83
N SER A 748 -19.55 -27.43 -2.55
CA SER A 748 -18.86 -27.72 -1.29
C SER A 748 -18.16 -26.48 -0.73
N VAL A 749 -18.16 -26.34 0.59
CA VAL A 749 -17.49 -25.26 1.33
C VAL A 749 -16.44 -25.89 2.23
N ASN A 750 -15.16 -25.52 2.05
CA ASN A 750 -14.00 -26.11 2.73
C ASN A 750 -13.97 -27.65 2.64
N GLY A 751 -14.43 -28.20 1.52
CA GLY A 751 -14.50 -29.65 1.27
C GLY A 751 -15.72 -30.37 1.85
N ALA A 752 -16.58 -29.70 2.65
CA ALA A 752 -17.84 -30.26 3.13
C ALA A 752 -18.98 -29.95 2.15
N PRO A 753 -19.94 -30.87 1.92
CA PRO A 753 -21.07 -30.62 1.03
C PRO A 753 -21.93 -29.45 1.56
N ALA A 754 -22.36 -28.58 0.66
CA ALA A 754 -23.23 -27.45 0.96
C ALA A 754 -24.55 -27.60 0.22
N LYS A 755 -25.62 -27.03 0.76
CA LYS A 755 -26.95 -27.07 0.15
C LYS A 755 -27.17 -25.79 -0.63
N LEU A 756 -27.60 -25.91 -1.88
CA LEU A 756 -28.07 -24.78 -2.66
C LEU A 756 -29.60 -24.73 -2.51
N LYS A 757 -30.17 -23.53 -2.43
CA LYS A 757 -31.61 -23.33 -2.37
C LYS A 757 -31.98 -22.27 -3.39
N HIS A 758 -32.82 -22.61 -4.36
CA HIS A 758 -33.38 -21.63 -5.30
C HIS A 758 -34.26 -20.61 -4.55
N VAL A 759 -34.11 -19.32 -4.90
CA VAL A 759 -34.88 -18.23 -4.31
C VAL A 759 -35.86 -17.65 -5.33
N ASP A 760 -35.33 -17.11 -6.43
CA ASP A 760 -36.11 -16.48 -7.51
C ASP A 760 -35.22 -16.15 -8.71
N GLY A 761 -35.69 -16.42 -9.94
CA GLY A 761 -34.94 -16.21 -11.18
C GLY A 761 -33.54 -16.83 -11.15
N ASP A 762 -32.52 -16.01 -11.34
CA ASP A 762 -31.11 -16.41 -11.28
C ASP A 762 -30.50 -16.43 -9.87
N ARG A 763 -31.28 -16.21 -8.79
CA ARG A 763 -30.79 -16.07 -7.42
C ARG A 763 -30.93 -17.36 -6.61
N TYR A 764 -29.85 -17.72 -5.91
CA TYR A 764 -29.75 -18.88 -5.04
C TYR A 764 -29.15 -18.50 -3.69
N GLU A 765 -29.57 -19.21 -2.64
CA GLU A 765 -29.01 -19.15 -1.29
C GLU A 765 -28.14 -20.38 -1.06
N LEU A 766 -26.84 -20.19 -0.86
CA LEU A 766 -25.89 -21.23 -0.46
C LEU A 766 -25.91 -21.36 1.06
N ILE A 767 -26.19 -22.56 1.56
CA ILE A 767 -26.33 -22.86 2.98
C ILE A 767 -25.28 -23.90 3.40
N SER A 768 -24.41 -23.52 4.34
CA SER A 768 -23.40 -24.40 4.94
C SER A 768 -22.89 -23.84 6.26
N GLU A 769 -22.83 -24.65 7.31
CA GLU A 769 -22.27 -24.27 8.63
C GLU A 769 -20.79 -23.82 8.58
N ARG A 770 -20.10 -24.07 7.46
CA ARG A 770 -18.70 -23.67 7.25
C ARG A 770 -18.55 -22.29 6.63
N LEU A 771 -19.65 -21.63 6.27
CA LEU A 771 -19.66 -20.23 5.85
C LEU A 771 -19.58 -19.35 7.09
N ALA A 772 -18.36 -18.91 7.41
CA ALA A 772 -18.04 -18.14 8.61
C ALA A 772 -17.19 -16.90 8.27
N MET A 773 -16.63 -16.23 9.28
CA MET A 773 -15.66 -15.14 9.06
C MET A 773 -14.32 -15.67 8.49
N ASN A 774 -13.53 -14.80 7.85
CA ASN A 774 -12.23 -15.07 7.22
C ASN A 774 -12.31 -15.82 5.86
N ALA A 775 -11.26 -16.55 5.50
CA ALA A 775 -11.09 -17.16 4.18
C ALA A 775 -11.75 -18.55 4.11
N MET A 776 -12.53 -18.77 3.06
CA MET A 776 -13.28 -20.00 2.78
C MET A 776 -13.08 -20.39 1.31
N ALA A 777 -12.91 -21.68 1.06
CA ALA A 777 -12.87 -22.25 -0.28
C ALA A 777 -14.26 -22.78 -0.66
N ILE A 778 -14.85 -22.32 -1.75
CA ILE A 778 -16.13 -22.82 -2.27
C ILE A 778 -15.88 -23.43 -3.64
N THR A 779 -16.17 -24.73 -3.79
CA THR A 779 -16.03 -25.45 -5.05
C THR A 779 -17.39 -25.80 -5.60
N TRP A 780 -17.64 -25.40 -6.84
CA TRP A 780 -18.85 -25.65 -7.60
C TRP A 780 -18.54 -26.65 -8.71
N ARG A 781 -19.41 -27.66 -8.87
CA ARG A 781 -19.28 -28.65 -9.95
C ARG A 781 -20.60 -28.84 -10.66
N ARG A 782 -20.57 -28.82 -11.98
CA ARG A 782 -21.71 -29.14 -12.82
C ARG A 782 -21.31 -30.11 -13.92
N VAL A 783 -22.18 -31.08 -14.21
CA VAL A 783 -22.07 -31.95 -15.38
C VAL A 783 -23.29 -31.67 -16.25
N GLN A 784 -23.06 -31.45 -17.54
CA GLN A 784 -24.10 -31.20 -18.53
C GLN A 784 -23.95 -32.19 -19.69
N ASP A 785 -25.01 -32.92 -20.00
CA ASP A 785 -25.05 -33.81 -21.16
C ASP A 785 -25.32 -33.02 -22.46
N LEU A 786 -24.54 -33.30 -23.51
CA LEU A 786 -24.65 -32.67 -24.82
C LEU A 786 -25.52 -33.54 -25.76
N ASN A 787 -26.85 -33.53 -25.63
CA ASN A 787 -27.70 -34.38 -26.46
C ASN A 787 -27.66 -33.99 -27.96
N ALA A 788 -27.26 -34.93 -28.84
CA ALA A 788 -27.37 -35.01 -30.33
C ALA A 788 -27.10 -33.77 -31.22
N ALA A 789 -26.85 -32.58 -30.65
CA ALA A 789 -26.59 -31.31 -31.33
C ALA A 789 -25.08 -30.99 -31.40
N GLY A 790 -24.21 -31.89 -30.92
CA GLY A 790 -22.75 -31.77 -30.90
C GLY A 790 -22.10 -31.99 -32.28
N GLY A 791 -22.57 -31.27 -33.29
CA GLY A 791 -21.90 -31.18 -34.59
C GLY A 791 -20.70 -30.23 -34.55
N ASP A 792 -19.83 -30.32 -35.54
CA ASP A 792 -18.80 -29.31 -35.74
C ASP A 792 -19.41 -27.91 -35.85
N GLY A 793 -18.94 -27.00 -35.00
CA GLY A 793 -19.41 -25.62 -34.93
C GLY A 793 -20.61 -25.38 -34.02
N ALA A 794 -21.09 -26.37 -33.27
CA ALA A 794 -22.17 -26.20 -32.29
C ALA A 794 -21.78 -25.20 -31.19
N VAL A 795 -22.71 -24.33 -30.80
CA VAL A 795 -22.53 -23.36 -29.72
C VAL A 795 -23.25 -23.88 -28.47
N ILE A 796 -22.54 -23.95 -27.35
CA ILE A 796 -22.99 -24.42 -26.05
C ILE A 796 -22.99 -23.25 -25.07
N SER A 797 -24.08 -23.06 -24.33
CA SER A 797 -24.19 -22.07 -23.26
C SER A 797 -23.83 -22.68 -21.91
N VAL A 798 -22.83 -22.12 -21.24
CA VAL A 798 -22.34 -22.58 -19.92
C VAL A 798 -22.47 -21.45 -18.90
N PRO A 799 -23.42 -21.52 -17.95
CA PRO A 799 -23.51 -20.52 -16.90
C PRO A 799 -22.40 -20.71 -15.88
N LEU A 800 -21.93 -19.60 -15.31
CA LEU A 800 -20.98 -19.59 -14.21
C LEU A 800 -21.65 -18.95 -12.98
N PRO A 801 -21.44 -19.49 -11.78
CA PRO A 801 -21.91 -18.84 -10.57
C PRO A 801 -21.21 -17.48 -10.42
N SER A 802 -21.90 -16.54 -9.80
CA SER A 802 -21.39 -15.21 -9.44
C SER A 802 -21.93 -14.80 -8.06
N PRO A 803 -21.23 -13.92 -7.33
CA PRO A 803 -21.70 -13.48 -6.02
C PRO A 803 -22.96 -12.62 -6.16
N GLY A 804 -23.98 -12.89 -5.34
CA GLY A 804 -25.28 -12.22 -5.36
C GLY A 804 -25.42 -11.04 -4.40
N ILE A 805 -24.32 -10.64 -3.75
CA ILE A 805 -24.28 -9.52 -2.81
C ILE A 805 -23.70 -8.26 -3.48
N LEU A 806 -24.10 -7.09 -2.99
CA LEU A 806 -23.79 -5.80 -3.61
C LEU A 806 -22.34 -5.33 -3.42
N ASP A 807 -21.69 -5.69 -2.30
CA ASP A 807 -20.36 -5.20 -1.93
C ASP A 807 -19.29 -6.31 -2.02
N VAL A 808 -18.78 -6.53 -3.24
CA VAL A 808 -17.79 -7.57 -3.56
C VAL A 808 -16.54 -6.95 -4.17
N THR A 809 -15.37 -7.26 -3.59
CA THR A 809 -14.07 -6.92 -4.17
C THR A 809 -13.45 -8.12 -4.87
N ILE A 810 -13.38 -8.09 -6.22
CA ILE A 810 -12.76 -9.15 -7.01
C ILE A 810 -11.23 -9.01 -6.95
N ARG A 811 -10.52 -10.07 -6.54
CA ARG A 811 -9.05 -10.12 -6.55
C ARG A 811 -8.55 -10.69 -7.87
N GLY A 812 -8.10 -9.81 -8.77
CA GLY A 812 -7.54 -10.19 -10.07
C GLY A 812 -8.62 -10.50 -11.12
N SER A 813 -8.21 -11.10 -12.23
CA SER A 813 -9.13 -11.58 -13.28
C SER A 813 -9.54 -13.02 -13.01
N MET A 814 -10.81 -13.35 -13.25
CA MET A 814 -11.29 -14.74 -13.25
C MET A 814 -10.76 -15.47 -14.48
N GLY A 815 -9.86 -16.43 -14.26
CA GLY A 815 -9.34 -17.30 -15.32
C GLY A 815 -10.30 -18.46 -15.60
N VAL A 816 -10.72 -18.61 -16.86
CA VAL A 816 -11.51 -19.76 -17.33
C VAL A 816 -10.68 -20.55 -18.33
N THR A 817 -10.34 -21.79 -17.99
CA THR A 817 -9.59 -22.71 -18.85
C THR A 817 -10.55 -23.66 -19.58
N LEU A 818 -10.50 -23.68 -20.90
CA LEU A 818 -11.32 -24.53 -21.76
C LEU A 818 -10.51 -25.73 -22.26
N ARG A 819 -11.01 -26.94 -22.03
CA ARG A 819 -10.38 -28.20 -22.45
C ARG A 819 -11.35 -29.00 -23.33
N GLY A 820 -10.93 -29.26 -24.56
CA GLY A 820 -11.62 -30.17 -25.47
C GLY A 820 -11.22 -31.63 -25.24
N ASP A 821 -11.87 -32.55 -25.95
CA ASP A 821 -11.63 -33.99 -25.85
C ASP A 821 -10.73 -34.50 -27.01
N GLN A 822 -10.85 -35.77 -27.38
CA GLN A 822 -10.09 -36.35 -28.50
C GLN A 822 -10.59 -35.88 -29.88
N GLY A 823 -11.89 -35.64 -30.05
CA GLY A 823 -12.52 -35.30 -31.33
C GLY A 823 -12.77 -33.80 -31.55
N PHE A 824 -12.95 -33.04 -30.46
CA PHE A 824 -13.36 -31.64 -30.51
C PHE A 824 -12.47 -30.74 -29.64
N ASP A 825 -12.15 -29.55 -30.15
CA ASP A 825 -11.61 -28.45 -29.36
C ASP A 825 -12.75 -27.58 -28.84
N LEU A 826 -12.67 -27.20 -27.56
CA LEU A 826 -13.58 -26.24 -26.93
C LEU A 826 -12.94 -24.85 -26.96
N VAL A 827 -13.61 -23.89 -27.60
CA VAL A 827 -13.15 -22.49 -27.69
C VAL A 827 -14.26 -21.51 -27.38
N SER A 828 -13.93 -20.29 -26.97
CA SER A 828 -14.96 -19.25 -26.83
C SER A 828 -15.55 -18.86 -28.18
N ALA A 829 -16.89 -18.79 -28.26
CA ALA A 829 -17.61 -18.31 -29.44
C ALA A 829 -17.45 -16.78 -29.62
N ASP A 830 -17.50 -16.04 -28.51
CA ASP A 830 -17.53 -14.56 -28.52
C ASP A 830 -16.13 -13.93 -28.58
N ARG A 831 -15.09 -14.64 -28.09
CA ARG A 831 -13.74 -14.08 -27.91
C ARG A 831 -12.66 -14.88 -28.65
N GLN A 832 -12.45 -14.54 -29.92
CA GLN A 832 -11.29 -14.94 -30.76
C GLN A 832 -10.83 -16.41 -30.62
N ARG A 833 -11.74 -17.38 -30.47
CA ARG A 833 -11.43 -18.82 -30.35
C ARG A 833 -10.31 -19.14 -29.34
N ARG A 834 -10.22 -18.40 -28.23
CA ARG A 834 -9.20 -18.65 -27.19
C ARG A 834 -9.60 -19.85 -26.33
N LYS A 835 -8.60 -20.64 -25.91
CA LYS A 835 -8.75 -21.77 -24.96
C LYS A 835 -8.59 -21.35 -23.49
N ARG A 836 -8.17 -20.12 -23.22
CA ARG A 836 -8.15 -19.50 -21.90
C ARG A 836 -8.78 -18.12 -22.00
N LEU A 837 -9.69 -17.82 -21.07
CA LEU A 837 -10.36 -16.54 -20.97
C LEU A 837 -9.98 -15.91 -19.63
N ASP A 838 -9.46 -14.69 -19.66
CA ASP A 838 -9.26 -13.90 -18.44
C ASP A 838 -10.38 -12.86 -18.38
N LEU A 839 -11.30 -13.02 -17.43
CA LEU A 839 -12.49 -12.21 -17.26
C LEU A 839 -12.26 -11.19 -16.14
N VAL A 840 -12.32 -9.91 -16.46
CA VAL A 840 -12.14 -8.82 -15.48
C VAL A 840 -13.34 -8.71 -14.53
N THR A 841 -14.52 -9.15 -14.98
CA THR A 841 -15.77 -9.17 -14.22
C THR A 841 -16.50 -10.51 -14.42
N PHE A 842 -17.34 -10.89 -13.45
CA PHE A 842 -18.21 -12.06 -13.61
C PHE A 842 -19.21 -11.82 -14.75
N PRO A 843 -19.35 -12.75 -15.70
CA PRO A 843 -20.30 -12.63 -16.79
C PRO A 843 -21.72 -12.73 -16.22
N ARG A 844 -22.60 -11.81 -16.64
CA ARG A 844 -24.02 -11.85 -16.28
C ARG A 844 -24.80 -12.90 -17.08
N ASP A 845 -24.34 -13.16 -18.30
CA ASP A 845 -24.93 -14.13 -19.20
C ASP A 845 -24.09 -15.42 -19.26
N PRO A 846 -24.68 -16.57 -19.59
CA PRO A 846 -23.93 -17.80 -19.83
C PRO A 846 -22.83 -17.62 -20.87
N LEU A 847 -21.67 -18.26 -20.64
CA LEU A 847 -20.58 -18.26 -21.62
C LEU A 847 -20.97 -19.08 -22.85
N SER A 848 -20.87 -18.48 -24.03
CA SER A 848 -21.05 -19.17 -25.30
C SER A 848 -19.74 -19.81 -25.75
N LEU A 849 -19.71 -21.15 -25.79
CA LEU A 849 -18.58 -21.96 -26.20
C LEU A 849 -18.87 -22.63 -27.53
N LYS A 850 -17.89 -22.74 -28.42
CA LYS A 850 -18.02 -23.42 -29.71
C LYS A 850 -17.22 -24.71 -29.71
N LEU A 851 -17.88 -25.80 -30.08
CA LEU A 851 -17.24 -27.08 -30.43
C LEU A 851 -16.64 -26.94 -31.83
N LEU A 852 -15.34 -27.15 -31.96
CA LEU A 852 -14.68 -27.24 -33.25
C LEU A 852 -14.20 -28.67 -33.45
N SER A 853 -14.69 -29.35 -34.47
CA SER A 853 -14.17 -30.65 -34.83
C SER A 853 -12.69 -30.50 -35.17
N ARG A 854 -11.89 -31.45 -34.70
CA ARG A 854 -10.54 -31.63 -35.21
C ARG A 854 -10.65 -32.31 -36.58
N LEU A 855 -11.21 -31.60 -37.57
CA LEU A 855 -11.27 -32.08 -38.95
C LEU A 855 -9.85 -32.20 -39.48
N THR A 856 -9.39 -33.43 -39.40
CA THR A 856 -8.12 -33.94 -39.88
C THR A 856 -8.21 -34.05 -41.40
N SER A 857 -7.77 -33.01 -42.10
CA SER A 857 -7.33 -33.12 -43.50
C SER A 857 -5.85 -33.45 -43.46
N GLN A 858 -5.33 -34.62 -43.86
CA GLN A 858 -5.93 -35.80 -44.48
C GLN A 858 -5.03 -36.99 -44.05
N GLU A 859 -5.65 -38.06 -43.55
CA GLU A 859 -5.06 -39.29 -42.96
C GLU A 859 -4.69 -39.20 -41.46
N GLU A 860 -5.55 -39.81 -40.66
CA GLU A 860 -5.67 -39.81 -39.20
C GLU A 860 -4.47 -40.44 -38.49
N LEU A 861 -3.39 -39.66 -38.30
CA LEU A 861 -2.24 -40.06 -37.49
C LEU A 861 -2.43 -39.62 -36.04
N THR A 862 -2.72 -40.57 -35.15
CA THR A 862 -2.74 -40.34 -33.69
C THR A 862 -1.41 -40.74 -33.07
N VAL A 863 -0.83 -39.87 -32.23
CA VAL A 863 0.43 -40.15 -31.53
C VAL A 863 0.16 -40.44 -30.06
N GLN A 864 0.18 -41.72 -29.68
CA GLN A 864 -0.21 -42.15 -28.32
C GLN A 864 0.83 -41.76 -27.26
N LYS A 865 2.11 -42.02 -27.55
CA LYS A 865 3.24 -41.74 -26.66
C LYS A 865 4.44 -41.34 -27.49
N THR A 866 5.24 -40.41 -26.95
CA THR A 866 6.47 -39.97 -27.60
C THR A 866 7.61 -39.84 -26.60
N VAL A 867 8.76 -40.40 -26.99
CA VAL A 867 10.04 -40.22 -26.32
C VAL A 867 10.94 -39.45 -27.29
N LEU A 868 11.30 -38.23 -26.91
CA LEU A 868 12.32 -37.45 -27.57
C LEU A 868 13.63 -37.62 -26.81
N ARG A 869 14.71 -37.92 -27.52
CA ARG A 869 16.05 -37.94 -26.92
C ARG A 869 16.97 -37.00 -27.69
N THR A 870 17.70 -36.19 -26.94
CA THR A 870 18.64 -35.21 -27.45
C THR A 870 20.02 -35.51 -26.90
N VAL A 871 20.95 -35.88 -27.78
CA VAL A 871 22.36 -36.02 -27.48
C VAL A 871 23.08 -34.76 -27.96
N VAL A 872 23.70 -34.07 -27.00
CA VAL A 872 24.39 -32.80 -27.26
C VAL A 872 25.87 -33.07 -27.45
N GLY A 873 26.34 -32.96 -28.69
CA GLY A 873 27.77 -32.97 -29.03
C GLY A 873 28.31 -31.56 -29.26
N ARG A 874 29.62 -31.43 -29.48
CA ARG A 874 30.26 -30.12 -29.71
C ARG A 874 29.92 -29.52 -31.08
N ASN A 875 29.91 -30.34 -32.13
CA ASN A 875 29.67 -29.89 -33.51
C ASN A 875 28.47 -30.60 -34.15
N LEU A 876 27.98 -31.66 -33.50
CA LEU A 876 26.92 -32.51 -34.00
C LEU A 876 25.90 -32.70 -32.90
N ARG A 877 24.63 -32.48 -33.23
CA ARG A 877 23.50 -32.72 -32.35
C ARG A 877 22.71 -33.88 -32.91
N HIS A 878 22.49 -34.91 -32.08
CA HIS A 878 21.71 -36.08 -32.47
C HIS A 878 20.38 -36.05 -31.73
N GLU A 879 19.28 -35.95 -32.48
CA GLU A 879 17.92 -36.02 -31.97
C GLU A 879 17.26 -37.31 -32.45
N SER A 880 16.67 -38.07 -31.52
CA SER A 880 15.91 -39.27 -31.84
C SER A 880 14.50 -39.14 -31.30
N VAL A 881 13.51 -39.45 -32.14
CA VAL A 881 12.09 -39.41 -31.83
C VAL A 881 11.56 -40.82 -31.95
N TYR A 882 11.07 -41.35 -30.82
CA TYR A 882 10.35 -42.61 -30.77
C TYR A 882 8.89 -42.30 -30.52
N ALA A 883 8.02 -42.64 -31.46
CA ALA A 883 6.60 -42.38 -31.37
C ALA A 883 5.79 -43.63 -31.70
N LYS A 884 4.81 -43.95 -30.85
CA LYS A 884 3.81 -44.98 -31.16
C LYS A 884 2.65 -44.26 -31.84
N VAL A 885 2.52 -44.50 -33.14
CA VAL A 885 1.56 -43.82 -34.00
C VAL A 885 0.53 -44.82 -34.48
N GLN A 886 -0.73 -44.40 -34.58
CA GLN A 886 -1.81 -45.23 -35.09
C GLN A 886 -2.60 -44.45 -36.13
N GLY A 887 -2.76 -45.07 -37.30
CA GLY A 887 -3.35 -44.47 -38.48
C GLY A 887 -2.43 -43.44 -39.17
N GLY A 888 -2.85 -42.99 -40.35
CA GLY A 888 -2.11 -42.02 -41.15
C GLY A 888 -1.04 -42.63 -42.06
N GLY A 889 -0.98 -42.25 -43.34
CA GLY A 889 0.05 -42.72 -44.28
C GLY A 889 1.38 -41.95 -44.22
N ARG A 890 1.48 -40.86 -43.42
CA ARG A 890 2.67 -40.00 -43.32
C ARG A 890 2.86 -39.46 -41.90
N PHE A 891 4.07 -39.57 -41.36
CA PHE A 891 4.50 -38.92 -40.12
C PHE A 891 5.43 -37.73 -40.43
N GLN A 892 5.01 -36.51 -40.08
CA GLN A 892 5.74 -35.28 -40.41
C GLN A 892 6.40 -34.65 -39.18
N VAL A 893 7.68 -34.30 -39.29
CA VAL A 893 8.47 -33.63 -38.24
C VAL A 893 9.17 -32.41 -38.81
N GLY A 894 8.97 -31.24 -38.21
CA GLY A 894 9.62 -30.00 -38.64
C GLY A 894 11.10 -29.91 -38.22
N LEU A 895 11.91 -29.32 -39.08
CA LEU A 895 13.31 -28.95 -38.89
C LEU A 895 13.44 -27.42 -38.71
N PRO A 896 14.52 -26.94 -38.08
CA PRO A 896 14.80 -25.51 -38.02
C PRO A 896 15.25 -24.99 -39.40
N SER A 897 14.93 -23.73 -39.70
CA SER A 897 15.11 -23.12 -41.03
C SER A 897 16.56 -22.96 -41.49
N ASN A 898 17.53 -23.15 -40.59
CA ASN A 898 18.96 -23.01 -40.82
C ASN A 898 19.73 -24.34 -40.79
N ALA A 899 19.05 -25.49 -40.83
CA ALA A 899 19.68 -26.81 -40.79
C ALA A 899 20.26 -27.21 -42.17
N ALA A 900 21.48 -26.78 -42.46
CA ALA A 900 22.15 -27.09 -43.73
C ALA A 900 22.67 -28.54 -43.80
N ASP A 901 23.29 -29.04 -42.73
CA ASP A 901 23.86 -30.39 -42.65
C ASP A 901 22.97 -31.29 -41.78
N VAL A 902 22.12 -32.10 -42.42
CA VAL A 902 21.16 -32.99 -41.76
C VAL A 902 21.26 -34.39 -42.36
N SER A 903 21.61 -35.37 -41.53
CA SER A 903 21.54 -36.79 -41.86
C SER A 903 20.37 -37.43 -41.11
N VAL A 904 19.60 -38.29 -41.77
CA VAL A 904 18.38 -38.87 -41.22
C VAL A 904 18.31 -40.37 -41.47
N GLN A 905 17.89 -41.12 -40.45
CA GLN A 905 17.50 -42.52 -40.56
C GLN A 905 16.12 -42.67 -39.91
N ALA A 906 15.23 -43.46 -40.53
CA ALA A 906 13.98 -43.85 -39.89
C ALA A 906 13.80 -45.36 -39.93
N PHE A 907 13.21 -45.89 -38.88
CA PHE A 907 12.76 -47.26 -38.77
C PHE A 907 11.28 -47.27 -38.39
N ILE A 908 10.53 -48.18 -39.01
CA ILE A 908 9.12 -48.42 -38.75
C ILE A 908 9.02 -49.89 -38.33
N ASP A 909 8.57 -50.14 -37.10
CA ASP A 909 8.50 -51.47 -36.49
C ASP A 909 9.84 -52.25 -36.58
N GLY A 910 10.95 -51.52 -36.44
CA GLY A 910 12.31 -52.07 -36.51
C GLY A 910 12.86 -52.33 -37.93
N LYS A 911 12.08 -52.07 -38.99
CA LYS A 911 12.55 -52.14 -40.39
C LYS A 911 12.87 -50.75 -40.91
N GLN A 912 13.89 -50.62 -41.76
CA GLN A 912 14.29 -49.31 -42.31
C GLN A 912 13.17 -48.72 -43.19
N GLY A 913 12.72 -47.52 -42.84
CA GLY A 913 11.67 -46.77 -43.53
C GLY A 913 12.21 -45.68 -44.46
N THR A 914 11.39 -45.26 -45.41
CA THR A 914 11.75 -44.18 -46.35
C THR A 914 11.42 -42.81 -45.75
N VAL A 915 12.41 -41.93 -45.70
CA VAL A 915 12.24 -40.53 -45.27
C VAL A 915 12.43 -39.60 -46.46
N ARG A 916 11.49 -38.67 -46.65
CA ARG A 916 11.60 -37.57 -47.62
C ARG A 916 11.76 -36.26 -46.88
N ARG A 917 12.72 -35.45 -47.28
CA ARG A 917 12.86 -34.07 -46.79
C ARG A 917 12.14 -33.12 -47.74
N GLU A 918 11.14 -32.42 -47.22
CA GLU A 918 10.36 -31.40 -47.92
C GLU A 918 10.64 -30.06 -47.24
N GLU A 919 11.53 -29.25 -47.85
CA GLU A 919 12.02 -27.98 -47.29
C GLU A 919 12.53 -28.12 -45.83
N ASN A 920 11.75 -27.61 -44.88
CA ASN A 920 12.00 -27.64 -43.44
C ASN A 920 11.19 -28.72 -42.72
N THR A 921 10.75 -29.78 -43.41
CA THR A 921 9.98 -30.88 -42.82
C THR A 921 10.55 -32.23 -43.26
N LEU A 922 10.62 -33.19 -42.34
CA LEU A 922 10.92 -34.59 -42.60
C LEU A 922 9.62 -35.37 -42.61
N VAL A 923 9.36 -36.07 -43.71
CA VAL A 923 8.16 -36.88 -43.93
C VAL A 923 8.57 -38.35 -43.97
N VAL A 924 8.17 -39.10 -42.95
CA VAL A 924 8.32 -40.56 -42.89
C VAL A 924 7.06 -41.21 -43.46
N LEU A 925 7.20 -42.07 -44.45
CA LEU A 925 6.06 -42.77 -45.06
C LEU A 925 5.67 -43.97 -44.19
N LEU A 926 4.42 -44.01 -43.71
CA LEU A 926 3.88 -45.11 -42.92
C LEU A 926 3.14 -46.11 -43.81
N PRO A 927 3.05 -47.40 -43.42
CA PRO A 927 2.11 -48.34 -44.03
C PRO A 927 0.69 -47.78 -43.93
N ASN A 928 -0.09 -47.87 -45.01
CA ASN A 928 -1.45 -47.33 -45.04
C ASN A 928 -2.45 -48.33 -44.42
N ASP A 929 -2.20 -48.74 -43.19
CA ASP A 929 -3.09 -49.56 -42.38
C ASP A 929 -3.55 -48.78 -41.13
N ARG A 930 -4.51 -49.34 -40.39
CA ARG A 930 -5.04 -48.72 -39.16
C ARG A 930 -4.38 -49.29 -37.89
N GLU A 931 -3.31 -50.06 -38.05
CA GLU A 931 -2.59 -50.65 -36.93
C GLU A 931 -1.68 -49.61 -36.26
N ALA A 932 -1.18 -49.96 -35.08
CA ALA A 932 -0.25 -49.11 -34.36
C ALA A 932 1.18 -49.45 -34.79
N HIS A 933 1.89 -48.47 -35.34
CA HIS A 933 3.29 -48.59 -35.73
C HIS A 933 4.18 -47.84 -34.76
N VAL A 934 5.41 -48.33 -34.59
CA VAL A 934 6.46 -47.66 -33.85
C VAL A 934 7.40 -46.98 -34.84
N VAL A 935 7.43 -45.64 -34.78
CA VAL A 935 8.35 -44.81 -35.56
C VAL A 935 9.57 -44.48 -34.72
N ASP A 936 10.75 -44.87 -35.20
CA ASP A 936 12.06 -44.43 -34.70
C ASP A 936 12.69 -43.53 -35.77
N LEU A 937 12.74 -42.23 -35.51
CA LEU A 937 13.36 -41.24 -36.37
C LEU A 937 14.62 -40.70 -35.72
N GLN A 938 15.78 -40.94 -36.32
CA GLN A 938 17.09 -40.44 -35.89
C GLN A 938 17.58 -39.35 -36.84
N VAL A 939 17.95 -38.22 -36.27
CA VAL A 939 18.35 -37.02 -37.00
C VAL A 939 19.66 -36.51 -36.42
N TRP A 940 20.71 -36.45 -37.24
CA TRP A 940 21.97 -35.82 -36.92
C TRP A 940 22.04 -34.46 -37.62
N ILE A 941 22.17 -33.39 -36.84
CA ILE A 941 22.17 -32.01 -37.30
C ILE A 941 23.52 -31.38 -36.94
N GLY A 942 24.20 -30.78 -37.92
CA GLY A 942 25.38 -29.94 -37.66
C GLY A 942 24.97 -28.73 -36.83
N HIS A 943 25.42 -28.68 -35.57
CA HIS A 943 25.09 -27.61 -34.64
C HIS A 943 26.25 -27.39 -33.66
N GLU A 944 26.89 -26.23 -33.76
CA GLU A 944 27.98 -25.87 -32.87
C GLU A 944 27.43 -25.51 -31.48
N THR A 945 27.86 -26.27 -30.48
CA THR A 945 27.49 -26.07 -29.08
C THR A 945 28.72 -25.61 -28.30
N PRO A 946 28.68 -24.44 -27.64
CA PRO A 946 29.84 -23.94 -26.89
C PRO A 946 30.23 -24.90 -25.76
N ALA A 947 31.54 -25.05 -25.53
CA ALA A 947 32.05 -25.97 -24.51
C ALA A 947 31.92 -25.46 -23.06
N SER A 948 31.61 -24.18 -22.86
CA SER A 948 31.49 -23.55 -21.54
C SER A 948 30.04 -23.56 -21.04
N PHE A 949 29.14 -23.00 -21.83
CA PHE A 949 27.73 -22.81 -21.52
C PHE A 949 26.90 -23.07 -22.78
N ALA A 950 25.86 -23.89 -22.67
CA ALA A 950 25.00 -24.24 -23.78
C ALA A 950 23.53 -24.18 -23.37
N ASN A 951 22.74 -23.40 -24.12
CA ASN A 951 21.29 -23.42 -24.05
C ASN A 951 20.76 -24.42 -25.07
N VAL A 952 20.03 -25.44 -24.59
CA VAL A 952 19.58 -26.59 -25.36
C VAL A 952 18.06 -26.63 -25.37
N LYS A 953 17.47 -26.42 -26.56
CA LYS A 953 16.04 -26.58 -26.86
C LYS A 953 15.86 -27.63 -27.96
N PRO A 954 14.83 -28.51 -27.94
CA PRO A 954 14.56 -29.45 -29.03
C PRO A 954 14.59 -28.78 -30.40
N LEU A 955 15.35 -29.34 -31.35
CA LEU A 955 15.41 -28.80 -32.71
C LEU A 955 14.25 -29.31 -33.58
N LEU A 956 13.80 -30.54 -33.32
CA LEU A 956 12.68 -31.16 -34.02
C LEU A 956 11.33 -30.63 -33.51
N ARG A 957 10.46 -30.26 -34.44
CA ARG A 957 9.06 -29.87 -34.17
C ARG A 957 8.16 -31.07 -34.44
N LEU A 958 7.59 -31.64 -33.40
CA LEU A 958 6.66 -32.75 -33.52
C LEU A 958 5.30 -32.29 -34.12
N PRO A 959 4.55 -33.20 -34.77
CA PRO A 959 3.24 -32.87 -35.32
C PRO A 959 2.25 -32.47 -34.20
N PHE A 960 1.20 -31.74 -34.57
CA PHE A 960 0.14 -31.39 -33.64
C PHE A 960 -0.62 -32.65 -33.17
N GLY A 961 -1.01 -32.70 -31.89
CA GLY A 961 -1.70 -33.87 -31.30
C GLY A 961 -0.80 -34.84 -30.52
N VAL A 962 0.48 -34.51 -30.32
CA VAL A 962 1.36 -35.27 -29.43
C VAL A 962 1.01 -34.95 -27.97
N GLY A 963 0.65 -35.98 -27.20
CA GLY A 963 0.35 -35.87 -25.77
C GLY A 963 1.58 -35.68 -24.88
N ARG A 964 1.72 -36.50 -23.84
CA ARG A 964 2.86 -36.45 -22.92
C ARG A 964 4.16 -36.87 -23.63
N VAL A 965 5.14 -35.96 -23.67
CA VAL A 965 6.47 -36.20 -24.24
C VAL A 965 7.47 -36.43 -23.11
N TYR A 966 8.18 -37.55 -23.18
CA TYR A 966 9.37 -37.81 -22.35
C TYR A 966 10.60 -37.29 -23.07
N TRP A 967 11.27 -36.31 -22.50
CA TRP A 967 12.48 -35.71 -23.07
C TRP A 967 13.72 -36.13 -22.30
N GLN A 968 14.55 -36.95 -22.93
CA GLN A 968 15.83 -37.38 -22.38
C GLN A 968 16.97 -36.56 -22.98
N ILE A 969 17.76 -35.91 -22.14
CA ILE A 969 18.95 -35.16 -22.55
C ILE A 969 20.18 -35.94 -22.12
N VAL A 970 21.08 -36.19 -23.07
CA VAL A 970 22.42 -36.73 -22.83
C VAL A 970 23.41 -35.60 -23.03
N ALA A 971 23.84 -35.02 -21.90
CA ALA A 971 24.87 -34.00 -21.87
C ALA A 971 26.27 -34.64 -22.00
N PRO A 972 27.27 -33.90 -22.53
CA PRO A 972 28.67 -34.32 -22.50
C PRO A 972 29.12 -34.78 -21.11
N SER A 973 30.12 -35.66 -21.03
CA SER A 973 30.62 -36.21 -19.75
C SER A 973 31.12 -35.12 -18.77
N ASP A 974 31.58 -34.00 -19.30
CA ASP A 974 32.03 -32.82 -18.57
C ASP A 974 30.92 -31.77 -18.38
N GLY A 975 29.74 -31.94 -18.96
CA GLY A 975 28.61 -31.01 -18.87
C GLY A 975 27.54 -31.45 -17.88
N HIS A 976 27.05 -30.52 -17.07
CA HIS A 976 25.95 -30.73 -16.14
C HIS A 976 24.81 -29.76 -16.42
N VAL A 977 23.57 -30.23 -16.25
CA VAL A 977 22.40 -29.36 -16.34
C VAL A 977 22.32 -28.53 -15.05
N LEU A 978 22.37 -27.20 -15.20
CA LEU A 978 22.29 -26.27 -14.08
C LEU A 978 20.85 -25.78 -13.86
N TRP A 979 20.10 -25.65 -14.96
CA TRP A 979 18.74 -25.11 -14.96
C TRP A 979 17.90 -25.78 -16.06
N ALA A 980 16.60 -25.89 -15.79
CA ALA A 980 15.59 -26.37 -16.74
C ALA A 980 14.32 -25.54 -16.54
N SER A 981 13.61 -25.27 -17.64
CA SER A 981 12.34 -24.52 -17.66
C SER A 981 11.37 -24.98 -16.55
N PRO A 982 10.72 -24.04 -15.80
CA PRO A 982 9.81 -24.40 -14.71
C PRO A 982 8.61 -25.24 -15.15
N THR A 983 8.22 -25.13 -16.42
CA THR A 983 7.11 -25.90 -17.03
C THR A 983 7.45 -27.37 -17.26
N LEU A 984 8.73 -27.76 -17.17
CA LEU A 984 9.18 -29.14 -17.31
C LEU A 984 9.01 -29.92 -16.01
N GLY A 985 8.20 -30.97 -16.05
CA GLY A 985 8.17 -31.99 -15.03
C GLY A 985 9.51 -32.75 -15.00
N ARG A 986 10.09 -32.92 -13.81
CA ARG A 986 11.35 -33.66 -13.63
C ARG A 986 11.03 -35.10 -13.28
N SER A 987 11.30 -36.04 -14.19
CA SER A 987 11.10 -37.47 -13.93
C SER A 987 12.41 -38.11 -13.46
N MET A 988 12.90 -37.61 -12.33
CA MET A 988 14.19 -38.00 -11.76
C MET A 988 14.10 -38.05 -10.24
N SER A 989 14.91 -38.89 -9.62
CA SER A 989 15.02 -39.00 -8.17
C SER A 989 16.40 -38.59 -7.70
N TRP A 990 16.48 -37.94 -6.54
CA TRP A 990 17.76 -37.70 -5.88
C TRP A 990 18.35 -39.02 -5.39
N ARG A 991 19.61 -39.24 -5.72
CA ARG A 991 20.40 -40.38 -5.26
C ARG A 991 21.66 -39.85 -4.60
N PHE A 992 21.88 -40.36 -3.39
CA PHE A 992 23.07 -40.09 -2.63
C PHE A 992 24.02 -41.27 -2.77
N ASP A 993 25.24 -41.00 -3.24
CA ASP A 993 26.32 -41.97 -3.36
C ASP A 993 27.59 -41.41 -2.72
N ARG A 994 27.88 -41.86 -1.49
CA ARG A 994 28.99 -41.42 -0.64
C ARG A 994 29.02 -39.91 -0.34
N TRP A 995 29.61 -39.11 -1.21
CA TRP A 995 29.68 -37.64 -1.13
C TRP A 995 29.00 -36.96 -2.31
N LYS A 996 28.46 -37.76 -3.24
CA LYS A 996 27.86 -37.32 -4.49
C LYS A 996 26.34 -37.35 -4.37
N LEU A 997 25.72 -36.18 -4.40
CA LEU A 997 24.28 -36.04 -4.56
C LEU A 997 23.99 -35.72 -6.02
N TYR A 998 23.29 -36.61 -6.72
CA TYR A 998 22.97 -36.44 -8.13
C TYR A 998 21.55 -36.91 -8.42
N ARG A 999 21.00 -36.44 -9.53
CA ARG A 999 19.70 -36.93 -10.01
C ARG A 999 19.90 -38.12 -10.93
N GLN A 1000 19.17 -39.19 -10.64
CA GLN A 1000 19.07 -40.35 -11.50
C GLN A 1000 17.70 -40.36 -12.19
N PRO A 1001 17.62 -40.50 -13.52
CA PRO A 1001 16.36 -40.70 -14.24
C PRO A 1001 15.53 -41.82 -13.62
N SER A 1002 14.22 -41.60 -13.47
CA SER A 1002 13.30 -42.59 -12.90
C SER A 1002 13.12 -43.81 -13.82
N HIS A 1003 13.31 -43.61 -15.13
CA HIS A 1003 13.26 -44.65 -16.15
C HIS A 1003 14.64 -44.76 -16.81
N ASP A 1004 15.16 -45.98 -16.89
CA ASP A 1004 16.36 -46.28 -17.65
C ASP A 1004 16.04 -46.36 -19.15
N ASP A 1005 17.06 -46.34 -20.01
CA ASP A 1005 16.90 -46.26 -21.47
C ASP A 1005 16.03 -47.39 -22.02
N LEU A 1006 16.17 -48.60 -21.46
CA LEU A 1006 15.37 -49.77 -21.83
C LEU A 1006 13.89 -49.57 -21.47
N ARG A 1007 13.60 -49.08 -20.26
CA ARG A 1007 12.23 -48.83 -19.81
C ARG A 1007 11.57 -47.69 -20.60
N LEU A 1008 12.33 -46.65 -20.95
CA LEU A 1008 11.81 -45.53 -21.76
C LEU A 1008 11.37 -46.00 -23.15
N LEU A 1009 12.13 -46.90 -23.78
CA LEU A 1009 11.76 -47.40 -25.09
C LEU A 1009 10.67 -48.46 -25.03
N GLN A 1010 10.60 -49.24 -23.95
CA GLN A 1010 9.45 -50.12 -23.67
C GLN A 1010 8.12 -49.36 -23.57
N LEU A 1011 8.12 -48.08 -23.15
CA LEU A 1011 6.89 -47.29 -23.11
C LEU A 1011 6.29 -47.06 -24.51
N VAL A 1012 7.11 -47.16 -25.56
CA VAL A 1012 6.75 -46.88 -26.96
C VAL A 1012 6.96 -48.13 -27.83
N ASP A 1013 7.19 -49.30 -27.23
CA ASP A 1013 7.50 -50.57 -27.92
C ASP A 1013 8.68 -50.49 -28.92
N ALA A 1014 9.63 -49.58 -28.67
CA ALA A 1014 10.79 -49.35 -29.54
C ALA A 1014 12.00 -50.22 -29.13
N THR A 1015 12.85 -50.57 -30.11
CA THR A 1015 14.08 -51.34 -29.87
C THR A 1015 15.22 -50.43 -29.42
N SER A 1016 16.05 -50.89 -28.48
CA SER A 1016 17.12 -50.09 -27.88
C SER A 1016 18.31 -49.86 -28.80
N ILE A 1017 18.64 -48.59 -29.02
CA ILE A 1017 19.91 -48.17 -29.61
C ILE A 1017 20.82 -47.66 -28.50
N ALA A 1018 22.06 -48.13 -28.48
CA ALA A 1018 23.05 -47.70 -27.50
C ALA A 1018 23.36 -46.20 -27.68
N MET A 1019 23.08 -45.41 -26.65
CA MET A 1019 23.44 -43.99 -26.63
C MET A 1019 24.90 -43.81 -26.21
N PRO A 1020 25.59 -42.75 -26.70
CA PRO A 1020 26.93 -42.46 -26.26
C PRO A 1020 26.98 -42.20 -24.74
N PRO A 1021 28.13 -42.45 -24.08
CA PRO A 1021 28.28 -42.17 -22.67
C PRO A 1021 28.16 -40.68 -22.39
N GLY A 1022 27.42 -40.32 -21.33
CA GLY A 1022 27.16 -38.94 -20.96
C GLY A 1022 26.27 -38.82 -19.72
N ASN A 1023 26.11 -37.60 -19.22
CA ASN A 1023 25.22 -37.33 -18.08
C ASN A 1023 23.77 -37.29 -18.58
N ARG A 1024 22.88 -38.09 -17.98
CA ARG A 1024 21.51 -38.31 -18.46
C ARG A 1024 20.49 -37.61 -17.57
N TYR A 1025 19.57 -36.89 -18.20
CA TYR A 1025 18.50 -36.16 -17.54
C TYR A 1025 17.17 -36.48 -18.24
N LEU A 1026 16.11 -36.75 -17.46
CA LEU A 1026 14.79 -37.05 -17.99
C LEU A 1026 13.72 -36.04 -17.53
N TYR A 1027 13.13 -35.37 -18.50
CA TYR A 1027 12.04 -34.40 -18.32
C TYR A 1027 10.75 -34.91 -18.95
N ILE A 1028 9.62 -34.37 -18.51
CA ILE A 1028 8.28 -34.67 -19.01
C ILE A 1028 7.55 -33.36 -19.23
N GLY A 1029 6.89 -33.22 -20.37
CA GLY A 1029 6.00 -32.09 -20.64
C GLY A 1029 5.11 -32.35 -21.84
N SER A 1030 4.22 -31.41 -22.15
CA SER A 1030 3.28 -31.49 -23.27
C SER A 1030 3.53 -30.45 -24.36
N ASP A 1031 4.31 -29.41 -24.08
CA ASP A 1031 4.65 -28.36 -25.06
C ASP A 1031 6.17 -28.31 -25.30
N LEU A 1032 6.63 -28.79 -26.45
CA LEU A 1032 8.05 -28.77 -26.82
C LEU A 1032 8.64 -27.36 -26.94
N ARG A 1033 7.82 -26.31 -27.16
CA ARG A 1033 8.32 -24.93 -27.26
C ARG A 1033 8.83 -24.40 -25.92
N SER A 1034 8.29 -24.95 -24.83
CA SER A 1034 8.68 -24.63 -23.45
C SER A 1034 9.91 -25.41 -22.98
N PHE A 1035 10.40 -26.37 -23.79
CA PHE A 1035 11.49 -27.27 -23.40
C PHE A 1035 12.83 -26.54 -23.57
N GLU A 1036 13.41 -26.17 -22.44
CA GLU A 1036 14.67 -25.43 -22.40
C GLU A 1036 15.51 -25.88 -21.21
N VAL A 1037 16.78 -26.15 -21.49
CA VAL A 1037 17.76 -26.60 -20.50
C VAL A 1037 19.09 -25.90 -20.72
N VAL A 1038 19.73 -25.53 -19.63
CA VAL A 1038 21.07 -24.92 -19.62
C VAL A 1038 22.09 -25.94 -19.13
N ILE A 1039 23.09 -26.23 -19.96
CA ILE A 1039 24.22 -27.11 -19.66
C ILE A 1039 25.47 -26.25 -19.43
N VAL A 1040 26.19 -26.52 -18.35
CA VAL A 1040 27.44 -25.84 -18.00
C VAL A 1040 28.54 -26.87 -17.80
N SER A 1041 29.76 -26.57 -18.27
CA SER A 1041 30.89 -27.49 -18.09
C SER A 1041 31.45 -27.47 -16.67
N ARG A 1042 32.00 -28.61 -16.27
CA ARG A 1042 32.63 -28.83 -14.96
C ARG A 1042 33.77 -27.85 -14.70
N VAL A 1043 34.53 -27.48 -15.74
CA VAL A 1043 35.64 -26.53 -15.62
C VAL A 1043 35.13 -25.15 -15.24
N VAL A 1044 34.09 -24.65 -15.94
CA VAL A 1044 33.48 -23.35 -15.63
C VAL A 1044 32.90 -23.35 -14.21
N LEU A 1045 32.22 -24.44 -13.84
CA LEU A 1045 31.65 -24.57 -12.50
C LEU A 1045 32.73 -24.56 -11.41
N TRP A 1046 33.85 -25.24 -11.64
CA TRP A 1046 35.03 -25.19 -10.75
C TRP A 1046 35.61 -23.79 -10.62
N VAL A 1047 35.79 -23.08 -11.74
CA VAL A 1047 36.38 -21.75 -11.67
C VAL A 1047 35.46 -20.77 -10.97
N LEU A 1048 34.15 -20.82 -11.24
CA LEU A 1048 33.17 -19.95 -10.58
C LEU A 1048 33.14 -20.21 -9.07
N ILE A 1049 32.88 -21.45 -8.66
CA ILE A 1049 32.72 -21.80 -7.23
C ILE A 1049 34.05 -21.68 -6.49
N GLY A 1050 35.15 -22.13 -7.09
CA GLY A 1050 36.49 -22.01 -6.52
C GLY A 1050 36.88 -20.54 -6.29
N SER A 1051 36.54 -19.66 -7.23
CA SER A 1051 36.78 -18.22 -7.09
C SER A 1051 35.97 -17.60 -5.95
N VAL A 1052 34.69 -17.97 -5.77
CA VAL A 1052 33.87 -17.51 -4.63
C VAL A 1052 34.46 -17.98 -3.32
N VAL A 1053 34.81 -19.26 -3.21
CA VAL A 1053 35.34 -19.84 -1.97
C VAL A 1053 36.69 -19.24 -1.61
N LEU A 1054 37.57 -19.02 -2.60
CA LEU A 1054 38.85 -18.34 -2.39
C LEU A 1054 38.66 -16.88 -1.96
N LEU A 1055 37.73 -16.16 -2.58
CA LEU A 1055 37.41 -14.79 -2.21
C LEU A 1055 36.88 -14.74 -0.77
N ALA A 1056 35.91 -15.58 -0.42
CA ALA A 1056 35.35 -15.68 0.92
C ALA A 1056 36.43 -16.01 1.96
N ALA A 1057 37.29 -16.99 1.67
CA ALA A 1057 38.42 -17.35 2.52
C ALA A 1057 39.40 -16.18 2.70
N GLY A 1058 39.69 -15.44 1.62
CA GLY A 1058 40.57 -14.28 1.67
C GLY A 1058 39.99 -13.13 2.49
N VAL A 1059 38.68 -12.88 2.35
CA VAL A 1059 37.96 -11.87 3.15
C VAL A 1059 37.97 -12.24 4.64
N LEU A 1060 37.60 -13.48 4.97
CA LEU A 1060 37.60 -14.01 6.34
C LEU A 1060 39.00 -14.00 6.97
N THR A 1061 40.04 -14.25 6.17
CA THR A 1061 41.43 -14.28 6.68
C THR A 1061 41.97 -12.88 6.95
N ASN A 1062 41.75 -11.93 6.03
CA ASN A 1062 42.41 -10.62 6.07
C ASN A 1062 41.58 -9.52 6.75
N PHE A 1063 40.24 -9.65 6.78
CA PHE A 1063 39.35 -8.64 7.34
C PHE A 1063 38.67 -9.17 8.61
N PRO A 1064 39.19 -8.89 9.82
CA PRO A 1064 38.65 -9.43 11.06
C PRO A 1064 37.20 -9.01 11.34
N LYS A 1065 36.75 -7.85 10.83
CA LYS A 1065 35.34 -7.40 10.91
C LYS A 1065 34.36 -8.29 10.14
N SER A 1066 34.83 -9.09 9.17
CA SER A 1066 33.97 -9.99 8.37
C SER A 1066 33.63 -11.31 9.10
N ARG A 1067 34.25 -11.59 10.25
CA ARG A 1067 34.03 -12.80 11.06
C ARG A 1067 32.79 -12.74 11.95
N HIS A 1068 31.84 -11.86 11.64
CA HIS A 1068 30.59 -11.70 12.39
C HIS A 1068 29.57 -12.79 11.98
N PRO A 1069 28.75 -13.35 12.89
CA PRO A 1069 27.75 -14.38 12.54
C PRO A 1069 26.79 -13.97 11.41
N LEU A 1070 26.54 -12.67 11.25
CA LEU A 1070 25.69 -12.14 10.18
C LEU A 1070 26.20 -12.48 8.78
N THR A 1071 27.53 -12.55 8.55
CA THR A 1071 28.06 -12.92 7.23
C THR A 1071 27.72 -14.37 6.87
N ALA A 1072 27.67 -15.27 7.86
CA ALA A 1072 27.21 -16.64 7.66
C ALA A 1072 25.70 -16.70 7.35
N VAL A 1073 24.89 -15.86 8.00
CA VAL A 1073 23.45 -15.76 7.73
C VAL A 1073 23.19 -15.28 6.30
N VAL A 1074 23.86 -14.23 5.85
CA VAL A 1074 23.71 -13.72 4.46
C VAL A 1074 24.08 -14.80 3.44
N LEU A 1075 25.17 -15.53 3.68
CA LEU A 1075 25.60 -16.61 2.80
C LEU A 1075 24.60 -17.78 2.80
N ALA A 1076 24.00 -18.10 3.96
CA ALA A 1076 22.94 -19.10 4.08
C ALA A 1076 21.64 -18.68 3.36
N VAL A 1077 21.24 -17.39 3.45
CA VAL A 1077 20.07 -16.86 2.72
C VAL A 1077 20.30 -16.90 1.22
N MET A 1078 21.47 -16.49 0.74
CA MET A 1078 21.83 -16.57 -0.68
C MET A 1078 21.81 -18.02 -1.18
N PHE A 1079 22.33 -18.96 -0.39
CA PHE A 1079 22.28 -20.39 -0.72
C PHE A 1079 20.85 -20.94 -0.69
N GLY A 1080 20.02 -20.51 0.26
CA GLY A 1080 18.60 -20.85 0.33
C GLY A 1080 17.80 -20.34 -0.88
N GLY A 1081 18.08 -19.10 -1.32
CA GLY A 1081 17.51 -18.54 -2.55
C GLY A 1081 17.90 -19.33 -3.79
N LEU A 1082 19.18 -19.73 -3.90
CA LEU A 1082 19.64 -20.59 -4.98
C LEU A 1082 18.96 -21.97 -4.96
N LEU A 1083 18.73 -22.54 -3.79
CA LEU A 1083 18.04 -23.83 -3.63
C LEU A 1083 16.58 -23.76 -4.10
N ALA A 1084 15.89 -22.63 -3.89
CA ALA A 1084 14.52 -22.42 -4.33
C ALA A 1084 14.40 -22.24 -5.87
N ILE A 1085 15.30 -21.44 -6.47
CA ILE A 1085 15.25 -21.10 -7.89
C ILE A 1085 15.84 -22.22 -8.76
N ALA A 1086 16.98 -22.77 -8.36
CA ALA A 1086 17.72 -23.77 -9.12
C ALA A 1086 18.30 -24.86 -8.21
N PRO A 1087 17.47 -25.85 -7.80
CA PRO A 1087 17.89 -26.91 -6.88
C PRO A 1087 19.11 -27.70 -7.37
N ASP A 1088 19.19 -27.94 -8.69
CA ASP A 1088 20.30 -28.65 -9.31
C ASP A 1088 21.61 -27.84 -9.24
N ALA A 1089 21.51 -26.52 -9.42
CA ALA A 1089 22.63 -25.60 -9.26
C ALA A 1089 23.13 -25.54 -7.82
N ALA A 1090 22.22 -25.48 -6.84
CA ALA A 1090 22.58 -25.42 -5.42
C ALA A 1090 23.33 -26.67 -4.95
N VAL A 1091 22.90 -27.86 -5.39
CA VAL A 1091 23.56 -29.12 -5.05
C VAL A 1091 24.95 -29.24 -5.69
N LEU A 1092 25.11 -28.76 -6.93
CA LEU A 1092 26.44 -28.67 -7.54
C LEU A 1092 27.29 -27.62 -6.80
N ALA A 1093 26.75 -26.43 -6.51
CA ALA A 1093 27.44 -25.40 -5.74
C ALA A 1093 27.96 -25.92 -4.39
N GLY A 1094 27.13 -26.65 -3.65
CA GLY A 1094 27.51 -27.26 -2.37
C GLY A 1094 28.61 -28.31 -2.51
N GLN A 1095 28.49 -29.24 -3.47
CA GLN A 1095 29.48 -30.32 -3.65
C GLN A 1095 30.87 -29.78 -4.04
N PHE A 1096 30.92 -28.86 -5.01
CA PHE A 1096 32.19 -28.24 -5.40
C PHE A 1096 32.71 -27.29 -4.32
N GLY A 1097 31.81 -26.64 -3.58
CA GLY A 1097 32.15 -25.81 -2.42
C GLY A 1097 32.84 -26.59 -1.31
N ILE A 1098 32.36 -27.79 -0.97
CA ILE A 1098 32.99 -28.67 0.03
C ILE A 1098 34.43 -29.02 -0.38
N ILE A 1099 34.63 -29.42 -1.65
CA ILE A 1099 35.98 -29.78 -2.13
C ILE A 1099 36.91 -28.55 -2.13
N ALA A 1100 36.41 -27.39 -2.54
CA ALA A 1100 37.15 -26.13 -2.50
C ALA A 1100 37.51 -25.71 -1.06
N LEU A 1101 36.60 -25.93 -0.10
CA LEU A 1101 36.85 -25.61 1.31
C LEU A 1101 37.90 -26.53 1.93
N VAL A 1102 37.92 -27.82 1.58
CA VAL A 1102 38.99 -28.74 1.99
C VAL A 1102 40.35 -28.26 1.48
N LEU A 1103 40.44 -27.77 0.24
CA LEU A 1103 41.68 -27.17 -0.29
C LEU A 1103 42.11 -25.92 0.48
N VAL A 1104 41.17 -25.06 0.87
CA VAL A 1104 41.45 -23.89 1.72
C VAL A 1104 41.97 -24.30 3.09
N VAL A 1105 41.38 -25.33 3.72
CA VAL A 1105 41.84 -25.86 5.02
C VAL A 1105 43.27 -26.39 4.91
N VAL A 1106 43.59 -27.13 3.85
CA VAL A 1106 44.96 -27.61 3.58
C VAL A 1106 45.92 -26.42 3.40
N MET A 1107 45.51 -25.39 2.64
CA MET A 1107 46.31 -24.17 2.47
C MET A 1107 46.60 -23.47 3.80
N ILE A 1108 45.60 -23.35 4.68
CA ILE A 1108 45.75 -22.75 6.02
C ILE A 1108 46.67 -23.61 6.89
N ALA A 1109 46.52 -24.94 6.86
CA ALA A 1109 47.37 -25.85 7.61
C ALA A 1109 48.84 -25.76 7.16
N VAL A 1110 49.10 -25.75 5.85
CA VAL A 1110 50.45 -25.54 5.30
C VAL A 1110 50.99 -24.18 5.70
N ARG A 1111 50.18 -23.12 5.66
CA ARG A 1111 50.60 -21.78 6.12
C ARG A 1111 50.96 -21.78 7.60
N ALA A 1112 50.19 -22.46 8.45
CA ALA A 1112 50.46 -22.56 9.88
C ALA A 1112 51.74 -23.36 10.17
N LEU A 1113 52.02 -24.40 9.39
CA LEU A 1113 53.23 -25.21 9.50
C LEU A 1113 54.50 -24.51 8.98
N VAL A 1114 54.37 -23.62 7.99
CA VAL A 1114 55.51 -22.94 7.33
C VAL A 1114 55.82 -21.58 7.96
N SER A 1115 54.91 -20.97 8.72
CA SER A 1115 55.13 -19.68 9.38
C SER A 1115 55.98 -19.83 10.65
N PRO A 1116 57.17 -19.20 10.77
CA PRO A 1116 57.99 -19.30 11.98
C PRO A 1116 57.31 -18.62 13.17
N ALA A 1117 57.23 -19.32 14.30
CA ALA A 1117 56.71 -18.81 15.56
C ALA A 1117 57.50 -17.57 16.01
N LYS A 1118 56.89 -16.38 15.91
CA LYS A 1118 57.45 -15.16 16.49
C LYS A 1118 57.24 -15.17 17.99
N ASN A 1119 58.24 -15.65 18.72
CA ASN A 1119 58.44 -15.37 20.14
C ASN A 1119 58.59 -13.85 20.34
N GLY A 1120 57.73 -13.25 21.16
CA GLY A 1120 57.70 -11.81 21.44
C GLY A 1120 57.65 -11.50 22.94
N ARG A 1121 58.77 -11.80 23.61
CA ARG A 1121 59.40 -11.11 24.76
C ARG A 1121 58.58 -10.63 25.98
N VAL A 1122 59.09 -11.12 27.11
CA VAL A 1122 58.88 -10.75 28.51
C VAL A 1122 59.84 -9.59 28.92
N PHE A 1123 59.40 -8.76 29.88
CA PHE A 1123 60.14 -7.89 30.85
C PHE A 1123 60.28 -6.36 30.65
N SER A 1124 59.89 -5.66 31.73
CA SER A 1124 60.40 -4.38 32.33
C SER A 1124 60.16 -3.05 31.59
N SER A 1125 59.83 -1.91 32.21
CA SER A 1125 59.97 -1.42 33.59
C SER A 1125 59.12 -0.16 33.90
N SER A 1126 58.96 0.05 35.20
CA SER A 1126 58.40 1.12 36.07
C SER A 1126 58.84 2.59 35.91
N VAL A 1127 58.20 3.47 36.71
CA VAL A 1127 58.56 4.85 37.20
C VAL A 1127 57.83 5.99 36.44
N VAL A 1128 56.83 6.69 37.00
CA VAL A 1128 56.75 7.71 38.09
C VAL A 1128 57.27 9.12 37.70
N ALA A 1129 56.37 10.10 37.93
CA ALA A 1129 56.54 11.56 38.14
C ALA A 1129 56.63 12.55 36.94
N VAL A 1130 55.54 13.33 36.80
CA VAL A 1130 55.44 14.81 36.77
C VAL A 1130 56.56 15.62 36.06
N ASP A 1131 56.24 16.32 34.95
CA ASP A 1131 56.24 17.79 34.87
C ASP A 1131 55.49 18.34 33.62
N GLN A 1132 54.89 19.52 33.79
CA GLN A 1132 53.85 20.22 33.02
C GLN A 1132 54.38 20.97 31.76
N THR A 1133 53.61 21.34 30.72
CA THR A 1133 52.49 22.31 30.73
C THR A 1133 51.73 22.38 29.37
N ARG A 1134 50.37 22.38 29.45
CA ARG A 1134 49.36 23.14 28.65
C ARG A 1134 49.24 22.97 27.11
N PRO A 1135 48.07 23.28 26.47
CA PRO A 1135 46.79 23.83 26.99
C PRO A 1135 45.50 23.05 26.50
N PRO A 1136 44.25 23.41 26.88
CA PRO A 1136 43.32 22.61 27.72
C PRO A 1136 41.93 22.38 27.03
N SER A 1137 40.88 21.74 27.57
CA SER A 1137 40.58 21.10 28.87
C SER A 1137 39.32 20.20 28.74
N THR A 1138 39.35 19.10 29.53
CA THR A 1138 38.24 18.38 30.21
C THR A 1138 37.13 17.72 29.39
N ARG A 1139 36.66 16.51 29.71
CA ARG A 1139 37.03 15.37 30.60
C ARG A 1139 35.94 14.32 30.28
N SER A 1140 36.27 13.07 29.92
CA SER A 1140 36.21 11.87 30.82
C SER A 1140 34.78 11.44 31.19
N LEU A 1141 34.31 10.19 31.16
CA LEU A 1141 34.89 8.84 31.10
C LEU A 1141 33.75 7.85 30.76
N MET A 1142 34.11 6.74 30.10
CA MET A 1142 33.46 5.43 30.21
C MET A 1142 34.58 4.46 30.68
N PRO A 1143 34.34 3.19 31.05
CA PRO A 1143 33.12 2.52 31.54
C PRO A 1143 33.43 1.48 32.67
N ALA A 1144 32.39 0.75 33.08
CA ALA A 1144 32.35 -0.72 33.18
C ALA A 1144 33.12 -1.54 34.25
N ILE A 1145 32.29 -2.38 34.92
CA ILE A 1145 32.47 -3.84 35.17
C ILE A 1145 33.38 -4.18 36.35
N ALA A 1146 32.82 -4.52 37.52
CA ALA A 1146 32.21 -5.81 37.91
C ALA A 1146 33.23 -6.92 38.18
N ALA A 1147 33.26 -7.38 39.44
CA ALA A 1147 33.11 -8.77 39.87
C ALA A 1147 33.59 -8.90 41.34
N ASP A 1148 32.69 -9.35 42.22
CA ASP A 1148 32.81 -10.36 43.30
C ASP A 1148 34.15 -10.60 44.03
N PRO A 1149 34.19 -11.16 45.28
CA PRO A 1149 33.12 -11.83 46.04
C PRO A 1149 33.09 -11.53 47.57
N ALA A 1150 32.13 -12.17 48.26
CA ALA A 1150 32.17 -12.62 49.66
C ALA A 1150 32.01 -11.63 50.84
N GLY A 1151 30.97 -11.88 51.65
CA GLY A 1151 31.14 -12.25 53.07
C GLY A 1151 31.40 -11.17 54.12
N SER A 1152 30.31 -10.69 54.72
CA SER A 1152 30.11 -10.36 56.15
C SER A 1152 31.23 -9.73 57.01
N ALA A 1153 30.83 -8.62 57.64
CA ALA A 1153 31.01 -8.26 59.06
C ALA A 1153 32.13 -7.28 59.48
N ALA A 1154 31.65 -6.29 60.25
CA ALA A 1154 32.28 -5.47 61.29
C ALA A 1154 33.22 -4.31 60.85
N GLU A 1155 32.82 -3.05 61.04
CA GLU A 1155 32.98 -2.21 62.26
C GLU A 1155 34.47 -1.78 62.44
N VAL A 1156 34.92 -0.52 62.54
CA VAL A 1156 34.45 0.73 63.16
C VAL A 1156 35.34 1.89 62.63
N LEU A 1157 34.75 3.06 62.29
CA LEU A 1157 35.08 4.51 62.54
C LEU A 1157 36.53 5.00 62.85
N PRO A 1158 36.82 6.33 62.95
CA PRO A 1158 35.96 7.54 62.81
C PRO A 1158 36.57 8.76 62.03
N GLU A 1159 35.70 9.73 61.70
CA GLU A 1159 35.80 11.22 61.76
C GLU A 1159 37.02 12.01 61.21
N PRO A 1160 36.97 13.37 61.16
CA PRO A 1160 35.87 14.33 60.87
C PRO A 1160 36.28 15.31 59.71
N ALA A 1161 35.33 15.94 58.99
CA ALA A 1161 34.95 17.39 59.03
C ALA A 1161 36.10 18.43 58.81
N PRO A 1162 35.84 19.73 58.52
CA PRO A 1162 34.63 20.43 58.05
C PRO A 1162 34.92 21.53 56.96
N THR A 1163 33.86 22.27 56.56
CA THR A 1163 33.73 23.75 56.24
C THR A 1163 34.88 24.54 55.58
N GLU A 1164 34.70 25.62 54.81
CA GLU A 1164 33.72 26.71 54.69
C GLU A 1164 34.10 27.47 53.38
N VAL A 1165 33.19 27.84 52.47
CA VAL A 1165 32.39 29.10 52.39
C VAL A 1165 33.22 30.38 52.13
N THR A 1166 32.60 31.27 51.32
CA THR A 1166 32.89 32.70 51.01
C THR A 1166 34.02 32.95 50.01
N THR A 1167 33.82 33.66 48.90
CA THR A 1167 32.87 34.77 48.59
C THR A 1167 32.14 34.62 47.27
#